data_AF-A0A3A8HL45-F1
#
_entry.id   AF-A0A3A8HL45-F1
#
_cell.length_a   1.000
_cell.length_b   1.000
_cell.length_c   1.000
_cell.angle_alpha   90.00
_cell.angle_beta   90.00
_cell.angle_gamma   90.00
#
_symmetry.space_group_name_H-M   'P 1'
#
loop_
_entity.id
_entity.type
_entity.pdbx_description
1 polymer ?
#
loop_
_entity_poly.entity_id
_entity_poly.type
_entity_poly.pdbx_seq_one_letter_code
_entity_poly.pdbx_strand_id
1 'polypeptide(L)'
;MRNLLLGMTLAMSLGFGSTAVARPARQLHAGEIAAGLKRLGVTGSVLYVAAHPDDENTRLLAWLVGERGLRAGYLSVTRGDGGQNLIGTEQGALLGLIRTHELLAARSVDGAEQLFTRARDFGYSKSAEEALRIWGHEAVLADVVLAIRRFQPDVIITRFTTEPPNHGHHTASALLAAEAFIAAADPKRFPEQLSEVKPWKADRLLQNASSWWFKPDEDLSRYVKLEVGGYDALLGRSWGEVAAESRSQHKSQGFGQAADRGPAAEYFTPLAGTLPKRDVFEGLDFSWKRWAGSEAVSRAVAAATKSFDARAPHRSLPALVRVHEALTALPDTHPWKAPKLHEVEALIAHCAGLFLEVRAAAPTGIPGLPVALDVVALNRSPAAVEWVGLTLPGEKPESVGKVLGANVPLKLSRTVTLPATAPISTPYWLREPVTGGLYTLKGEDRALTGQPEGVPALSVTFEYQVAGRRFRAVRPVVHAWTDPVRGELYRDFEVVPPVTATLAQDVLMFPNGESRAVPVVLAAGMDPVPGTVRMVAPPGWRVEPASVGFKLAASGDERTVTFQVTPPPGSTKEGVLSVEVDVGGRAWSWSAHTVSHPHIPPLTVRQPSAATVVPFSLAMKGKRIGYIPGPGDRVAESLSAVGYEVTLLPEERLAREPLERFDAILVGVRAFNANTHLAVHRERLLQYVEGGGRLVVQYNTNSRVGPLTSFVGPYPMEIGRDRVTDETAVMTPLRANEPLLRAPNALTAADFEGWVQERGLYFASSWDARYQPVFAMHDAGEAPLQGALLVARHGKGTFIYTGLAFFRQLPAGVPGAYRLLANILSQ
;
A
#
# COMPACT_ATOMS: atom_id res chain seq x y z
N MET A 1 34.23 8.39 35.42
CA MET A 1 32.96 8.36 36.18
C MET A 1 32.57 9.80 36.50
N ARG A 2 31.31 10.19 36.21
CA ARG A 2 30.74 11.55 36.22
C ARG A 2 31.28 12.52 35.15
N ASN A 3 30.63 12.48 33.98
CA ASN A 3 30.35 13.58 33.03
C ASN A 3 30.21 13.04 31.59
N LEU A 4 29.09 12.35 31.33
CA LEU A 4 28.67 11.90 29.99
C LEU A 4 27.20 11.48 30.09
N LEU A 5 26.30 12.44 30.31
CA LEU A 5 24.85 12.22 30.37
C LEU A 5 24.12 13.57 30.23
N LEU A 6 24.40 14.29 29.14
CA LEU A 6 23.60 15.45 28.71
C LEU A 6 23.64 15.50 27.18
N GLY A 7 22.73 14.77 26.54
CA GLY A 7 22.68 14.69 25.09
C GLY A 7 21.73 13.62 24.56
N MET A 8 20.53 13.47 25.16
CA MET A 8 19.51 12.55 24.63
C MET A 8 18.09 12.86 25.15
N THR A 9 17.71 14.14 25.22
CA THR A 9 16.36 14.57 25.68
C THR A 9 15.64 15.52 24.73
N LEU A 10 15.93 15.48 23.42
CA LEU A 10 15.25 16.33 22.44
C LEU A 10 14.89 15.55 21.16
N ALA A 11 14.03 14.54 21.28
CA ALA A 11 13.48 13.82 20.12
C ALA A 11 12.07 13.23 20.37
N MET A 12 11.23 13.88 21.20
CA MET A 12 9.84 13.43 21.46
C MET A 12 8.79 14.48 21.06
N SER A 13 8.92 15.10 19.89
CA SER A 13 7.88 15.99 19.33
C SER A 13 7.53 15.71 17.86
N LEU A 14 7.84 14.50 17.36
CA LEU A 14 7.40 14.04 16.03
C LEU A 14 6.18 13.15 16.21
N GLY A 15 4.99 13.75 16.11
CA GLY A 15 3.74 13.02 16.16
C GLY A 15 2.57 13.89 15.70
N PHE A 16 2.01 13.51 14.55
CA PHE A 16 0.73 13.94 13.94
C PHE A 16 0.78 15.13 12.98
N GLY A 17 0.76 14.75 11.69
CA GLY A 17 0.94 15.56 10.50
C GLY A 17 1.93 14.83 9.61
N SER A 18 1.49 13.88 8.78
CA SER A 18 2.36 13.26 7.77
C SER A 18 2.87 14.37 6.85
N THR A 19 4.09 14.82 7.12
CA THR A 19 4.86 15.75 6.29
C THR A 19 5.76 14.99 5.31
N ALA A 20 5.54 13.68 5.18
CA ALA A 20 6.43 12.77 4.47
C ALA A 20 6.08 12.59 2.99
N VAL A 21 5.03 13.23 2.45
CA VAL A 21 4.87 13.27 1.00
C VAL A 21 5.68 14.42 0.44
N ALA A 22 6.63 14.12 -0.45
CA ALA A 22 7.23 15.11 -1.33
C ALA A 22 6.18 15.87 -2.14
N ARG A 23 5.75 17.00 -1.59
CA ARG A 23 4.81 17.91 -2.21
C ARG A 23 5.32 19.33 -2.04
N PRO A 24 5.00 20.22 -2.98
CA PRO A 24 5.26 21.63 -2.79
C PRO A 24 4.61 22.08 -1.47
N ALA A 25 5.28 22.94 -0.72
CA ALA A 25 4.69 23.59 0.44
C ALA A 25 3.45 24.37 -0.01
N ARG A 26 2.26 23.77 0.18
CA ARG A 26 0.99 24.32 -0.32
C ARG A 26 0.60 25.53 0.53
N GLN A 27 0.37 26.66 -0.13
CA GLN A 27 -0.22 27.84 0.52
C GLN A 27 -1.73 27.67 0.60
N LEU A 28 -2.29 27.74 1.80
CA LEU A 28 -3.74 27.78 1.99
C LEU A 28 -4.31 29.08 1.42
N HIS A 29 -5.47 28.99 0.77
CA HIS A 29 -6.25 30.17 0.40
C HIS A 29 -7.09 30.67 1.59
N ALA A 30 -7.70 31.85 1.47
CA ALA A 30 -8.37 32.51 2.59
C ALA A 30 -9.51 31.67 3.22
N GLY A 31 -10.28 30.94 2.41
CA GLY A 31 -11.32 30.02 2.90
C GLY A 31 -10.76 28.89 3.78
N GLU A 32 -9.67 28.26 3.38
CA GLU A 32 -8.99 27.22 4.17
C GLU A 32 -8.37 27.78 5.46
N ILE A 33 -7.81 28.99 5.41
CA ILE A 33 -7.32 29.68 6.61
C ILE A 33 -8.49 29.94 7.58
N ALA A 34 -9.64 30.40 7.09
CA ALA A 34 -10.84 30.61 7.90
C ALA A 34 -11.34 29.29 8.53
N ALA A 35 -11.35 28.19 7.77
CA ALA A 35 -11.68 26.87 8.29
C ALA A 35 -10.68 26.40 9.37
N GLY A 36 -9.38 26.63 9.17
CA GLY A 36 -8.35 26.35 10.17
C GLY A 36 -8.53 27.15 11.46
N LEU A 37 -8.88 28.44 11.37
CA LEU A 37 -9.21 29.28 12.53
C LEU A 37 -10.44 28.77 13.29
N LYS A 38 -11.49 28.32 12.58
CA LYS A 38 -12.65 27.64 13.18
C LYS A 38 -12.22 26.37 13.93
N ARG A 39 -11.38 25.54 13.29
CA ARG A 39 -10.85 24.29 13.84
C ARG A 39 -10.01 24.49 15.11
N LEU A 40 -9.31 25.62 15.28
CA LEU A 40 -8.62 25.92 16.55
C LEU A 40 -9.58 25.95 17.76
N GLY A 41 -10.87 26.21 17.53
CA GLY A 41 -11.90 26.20 18.58
C GLY A 41 -12.46 24.82 18.92
N VAL A 42 -12.06 23.78 18.17
CA VAL A 42 -12.63 22.43 18.24
C VAL A 42 -11.63 21.43 18.83
N THR A 43 -12.01 20.76 19.91
CA THR A 43 -11.24 19.74 20.62
C THR A 43 -12.01 18.41 20.65
N GLY A 44 -12.33 17.89 19.45
CA GLY A 44 -13.01 16.62 19.25
C GLY A 44 -12.35 15.79 18.16
N SER A 45 -12.43 14.46 18.28
CA SER A 45 -11.76 13.53 17.38
C SER A 45 -12.57 12.27 17.08
N VAL A 46 -12.42 11.75 15.86
CA VAL A 46 -13.12 10.55 15.37
C VAL A 46 -12.11 9.62 14.68
N LEU A 47 -12.07 8.36 15.09
CA LEU A 47 -11.28 7.33 14.42
C LEU A 47 -12.20 6.39 13.64
N TYR A 48 -12.06 6.38 12.32
CA TYR A 48 -12.73 5.46 11.43
C TYR A 48 -11.85 4.23 11.20
N VAL A 49 -12.39 3.02 11.35
CA VAL A 49 -11.64 1.75 11.28
C VAL A 49 -12.24 0.87 10.19
N ALA A 50 -11.39 0.39 9.27
CA ALA A 50 -11.75 -0.62 8.27
C ALA A 50 -10.52 -1.44 7.88
N ALA A 51 -10.68 -2.40 6.97
CA ALA A 51 -9.64 -3.37 6.67
C ALA A 51 -8.64 -2.89 5.61
N HIS A 52 -9.11 -2.24 4.54
CA HIS A 52 -8.33 -2.01 3.34
C HIS A 52 -8.38 -0.56 2.81
N PRO A 53 -7.33 -0.09 2.13
CA PRO A 53 -7.31 1.20 1.44
C PRO A 53 -8.37 1.34 0.33
N ASP A 54 -9.52 1.99 0.60
CA ASP A 54 -10.71 2.18 -0.28
C ASP A 54 -12.04 1.93 0.45
N ASP A 55 -11.97 1.25 1.61
CA ASP A 55 -13.12 0.97 2.48
C ASP A 55 -13.68 2.22 3.17
N GLU A 56 -12.90 3.29 3.27
CA GLU A 56 -13.28 4.46 4.04
C GLU A 56 -14.48 5.18 3.44
N ASN A 57 -15.30 5.75 4.33
CA ASN A 57 -16.33 6.68 3.90
C ASN A 57 -15.72 8.07 3.68
N THR A 58 -15.21 8.31 2.47
CA THR A 58 -14.56 9.57 2.07
C THR A 58 -15.45 10.79 2.27
N ARG A 59 -16.78 10.67 2.11
CA ARG A 59 -17.73 11.76 2.35
C ARG A 59 -17.85 12.10 3.83
N LEU A 60 -18.01 11.09 4.67
CA LEU A 60 -18.05 11.29 6.12
C LEU A 60 -16.75 11.92 6.61
N LEU A 61 -15.59 11.42 6.17
CA LEU A 61 -14.28 11.98 6.58
C LEU A 61 -14.14 13.44 6.16
N ALA A 62 -14.46 13.78 4.91
CA ALA A 62 -14.42 15.15 4.42
C ALA A 62 -15.34 16.08 5.24
N TRP A 63 -16.56 15.62 5.53
CA TRP A 63 -17.51 16.38 6.35
C TRP A 63 -17.04 16.54 7.81
N LEU A 64 -16.47 15.50 8.43
CA LEU A 64 -15.97 15.57 9.80
C LEU A 64 -14.86 16.62 9.94
N VAL A 65 -13.92 16.62 8.99
CA VAL A 65 -12.80 17.56 8.99
C VAL A 65 -13.26 18.96 8.61
N GLY A 66 -13.97 19.08 7.50
CA GLY A 66 -14.32 20.38 6.92
C GLY A 66 -15.50 21.07 7.61
N GLU A 67 -16.63 20.40 7.75
CA GLU A 67 -17.84 21.00 8.34
C GLU A 67 -17.69 21.15 9.86
N ARG A 68 -17.30 20.06 10.54
CA ARG A 68 -17.25 20.02 12.01
C ARG A 68 -15.92 20.50 12.59
N GLY A 69 -14.85 20.59 11.79
CA GLY A 69 -13.52 20.94 12.29
C GLY A 69 -12.92 19.87 13.20
N LEU A 70 -13.42 18.63 13.15
CA LEU A 70 -12.95 17.54 14.00
C LEU A 70 -11.64 16.99 13.46
N ARG A 71 -10.81 16.46 14.37
CA ARG A 71 -9.67 15.64 13.98
C ARG A 71 -10.19 14.26 13.59
N ALA A 72 -10.22 13.95 12.30
CA ALA A 72 -10.63 12.64 11.81
C ALA A 72 -9.41 11.82 11.38
N GLY A 73 -9.37 10.55 11.76
CA GLY A 73 -8.36 9.59 11.33
C GLY A 73 -9.00 8.37 10.69
N TYR A 74 -8.37 7.81 9.67
CA TYR A 74 -8.73 6.51 9.11
C TYR A 74 -7.62 5.50 9.43
N LEU A 75 -7.96 4.48 10.21
CA LEU A 75 -7.13 3.30 10.44
C LEU A 75 -7.53 2.23 9.43
N SER A 76 -6.66 2.00 8.45
CA SER A 76 -6.73 0.82 7.60
C SER A 76 -5.93 -0.29 8.28
N VAL A 77 -6.55 -1.44 8.57
CA VAL A 77 -5.84 -2.55 9.24
C VAL A 77 -4.67 -3.02 8.38
N THR A 78 -4.83 -3.07 7.06
CA THR A 78 -3.79 -3.50 6.11
C THR A 78 -3.37 -2.38 5.17
N ARG A 79 -2.35 -2.63 4.34
CA ARG A 79 -1.97 -1.75 3.22
C ARG A 79 -2.60 -2.16 1.88
N GLY A 80 -3.48 -3.15 1.87
CA GLY A 80 -4.21 -3.56 0.65
C GLY A 80 -3.37 -4.32 -0.39
N ASP A 81 -2.28 -4.95 0.06
CA ASP A 81 -1.28 -5.64 -0.76
C ASP A 81 -1.84 -6.83 -1.56
N GLY A 82 -2.93 -7.43 -1.07
CA GLY A 82 -3.59 -8.60 -1.64
C GLY A 82 -4.68 -8.26 -2.67
N GLY A 83 -4.89 -6.97 -2.95
CA GLY A 83 -5.89 -6.44 -3.86
C GLY A 83 -5.60 -6.67 -5.35
N GLN A 84 -6.49 -6.17 -6.20
CA GLN A 84 -6.29 -6.16 -7.65
C GLN A 84 -5.54 -4.88 -8.08
N ASN A 85 -4.91 -4.91 -9.24
CA ASN A 85 -4.26 -3.73 -9.82
C ASN A 85 -4.77 -3.49 -11.24
N LEU A 86 -5.51 -2.40 -11.46
CA LEU A 86 -6.06 -2.01 -12.76
C LEU A 86 -5.11 -1.16 -13.61
N ILE A 87 -4.01 -0.68 -13.03
CA ILE A 87 -3.10 0.28 -13.68
C ILE A 87 -1.70 -0.26 -13.93
N GLY A 88 -1.43 -1.52 -13.57
CA GLY A 88 -0.11 -2.13 -13.71
C GLY A 88 -0.09 -3.61 -13.29
N THR A 89 1.10 -4.18 -13.21
CA THR A 89 1.35 -5.59 -12.86
C THR A 89 1.93 -5.76 -11.45
N GLU A 90 2.08 -4.67 -10.70
CA GLU A 90 2.56 -4.68 -9.32
C GLU A 90 1.58 -5.47 -8.44
N GLN A 91 2.14 -6.33 -7.59
CA GLN A 91 1.41 -7.21 -6.67
C GLN A 91 2.10 -7.18 -5.29
N GLY A 92 1.41 -7.66 -4.26
CA GLY A 92 1.95 -7.78 -2.91
C GLY A 92 2.45 -6.43 -2.38
N ALA A 93 3.64 -6.42 -1.79
CA ALA A 93 4.25 -5.24 -1.17
C ALA A 93 4.31 -4.01 -2.11
N LEU A 94 4.56 -4.21 -3.41
CA LEU A 94 4.60 -3.10 -4.37
C LEU A 94 3.21 -2.48 -4.60
N LEU A 95 2.15 -3.30 -4.61
CA LEU A 95 0.77 -2.81 -4.65
C LEU A 95 0.39 -2.12 -3.32
N GLY A 96 0.80 -2.68 -2.18
CA GLY A 96 0.58 -2.06 -0.87
C GLY A 96 1.25 -0.68 -0.76
N LEU A 97 2.40 -0.50 -1.42
CA LEU A 97 3.08 0.78 -1.54
C LEU A 97 2.28 1.78 -2.39
N ILE A 98 1.77 1.36 -3.56
CA ILE A 98 0.86 2.19 -4.39
C ILE A 98 -0.35 2.64 -3.55
N ARG A 99 -1.07 1.68 -2.94
CA ARG A 99 -2.30 1.95 -2.19
C ARG A 99 -2.06 2.80 -0.95
N THR A 100 -0.89 2.71 -0.32
CA THR A 100 -0.49 3.62 0.76
C THR A 100 -0.40 5.06 0.26
N HIS A 101 0.24 5.30 -0.88
CA HIS A 101 0.34 6.65 -1.47
C HIS A 101 -0.97 7.15 -2.09
N GLU A 102 -1.83 6.26 -2.59
CA GLU A 102 -3.19 6.61 -3.01
C GLU A 102 -4.05 7.08 -1.83
N LEU A 103 -3.97 6.43 -0.66
CA LEU A 103 -4.60 6.91 0.56
C LEU A 103 -4.05 8.27 1.00
N LEU A 104 -2.73 8.46 0.97
CA LEU A 104 -2.13 9.75 1.30
C LEU A 104 -2.60 10.86 0.33
N ALA A 105 -2.78 10.52 -0.94
CA ALA A 105 -3.40 11.42 -1.91
C ALA A 105 -4.88 11.70 -1.59
N ALA A 106 -5.66 10.69 -1.22
CA ALA A 106 -7.05 10.86 -0.79
C ALA A 106 -7.15 11.77 0.45
N ARG A 107 -6.31 11.52 1.46
CA ARG A 107 -6.21 12.32 2.70
C ARG A 107 -5.79 13.76 2.45
N SER A 108 -4.97 14.01 1.44
CA SER A 108 -4.61 15.38 1.07
C SER A 108 -5.79 16.20 0.50
N VAL A 109 -6.85 15.53 0.06
CA VAL A 109 -8.08 16.13 -0.47
C VAL A 109 -9.11 16.31 0.65
N ASP A 110 -9.37 15.27 1.44
CA ASP A 110 -10.40 15.29 2.50
C ASP A 110 -9.91 15.81 3.86
N GLY A 111 -8.59 15.89 4.07
CA GLY A 111 -7.96 16.45 5.27
C GLY A 111 -7.91 15.52 6.49
N ALA A 112 -8.35 14.25 6.36
CA ALA A 112 -8.23 13.28 7.46
C ALA A 112 -6.80 12.72 7.59
N GLU A 113 -6.48 12.13 8.74
CA GLU A 113 -5.19 11.46 8.98
C GLU A 113 -5.22 9.99 8.56
N GLN A 114 -4.12 9.47 8.02
CA GLN A 114 -4.00 8.04 7.68
C GLN A 114 -3.19 7.29 8.74
N LEU A 115 -3.72 6.16 9.21
CA LEU A 115 -3.04 5.21 10.08
C LEU A 115 -3.10 3.80 9.50
N PHE A 116 -2.17 2.94 9.94
CA PHE A 116 -2.10 1.53 9.57
C PHE A 116 -1.89 0.62 10.79
N THR A 117 -1.96 -0.70 10.60
CA THR A 117 -1.33 -1.67 11.51
C THR A 117 -0.17 -2.36 10.80
N ARG A 118 0.46 -3.36 11.44
CA ARG A 118 1.42 -4.25 10.78
C ARG A 118 0.77 -5.38 10.00
N ALA A 119 -0.56 -5.54 10.06
CA ALA A 119 -1.25 -6.62 9.35
C ALA A 119 -1.05 -6.53 7.84
N ARG A 120 -0.77 -7.68 7.22
CA ARG A 120 -0.63 -7.82 5.78
C ARG A 120 -1.93 -8.27 5.16
N ASP A 121 -2.32 -7.64 4.06
CA ASP A 121 -3.38 -8.17 3.23
C ASP A 121 -2.84 -9.39 2.47
N PHE A 122 -3.26 -10.58 2.91
CA PHE A 122 -2.89 -11.84 2.27
C PHE A 122 -3.89 -12.28 1.21
N GLY A 123 -4.90 -11.45 0.89
CA GLY A 123 -5.93 -11.76 -0.10
C GLY A 123 -7.33 -11.92 0.48
N TYR A 124 -8.24 -12.36 -0.39
CA TYR A 124 -9.63 -12.61 0.02
C TYR A 124 -9.69 -13.76 1.01
N SER A 125 -10.27 -13.50 2.18
CA SER A 125 -10.58 -14.48 3.22
C SER A 125 -12.08 -14.53 3.43
N LYS A 126 -12.62 -15.72 3.71
CA LYS A 126 -14.06 -15.92 3.96
C LYS A 126 -14.47 -15.70 5.41
N SER A 127 -13.55 -15.85 6.36
CA SER A 127 -13.88 -15.81 7.79
C SER A 127 -12.92 -14.92 8.58
N ALA A 128 -13.45 -14.29 9.64
CA ALA A 128 -12.61 -13.52 10.56
C ALA A 128 -11.64 -14.42 11.33
N GLU A 129 -12.01 -15.68 11.60
CA GLU A 129 -11.17 -16.65 12.30
C GLU A 129 -9.88 -16.94 11.51
N GLU A 130 -9.98 -17.18 10.20
CA GLU A 130 -8.82 -17.34 9.33
C GLU A 130 -7.94 -16.09 9.33
N ALA A 131 -8.55 -14.92 9.15
CA ALA A 131 -7.83 -13.64 9.16
C ALA A 131 -7.06 -13.40 10.45
N LEU A 132 -7.72 -13.55 11.60
CA LEU A 132 -7.12 -13.35 12.92
C LEU A 132 -6.07 -14.42 13.25
N ARG A 133 -6.21 -15.65 12.73
CA ARG A 133 -5.20 -16.70 12.85
C ARG A 133 -3.94 -16.36 12.06
N ILE A 134 -4.09 -15.96 10.79
CA ILE A 134 -2.95 -15.64 9.91
C ILE A 134 -2.22 -14.38 10.41
N TRP A 135 -2.96 -13.34 10.78
CA TRP A 135 -2.38 -12.11 11.33
C TRP A 135 -1.79 -12.28 12.73
N GLY A 136 -2.32 -13.23 13.51
CA GLY A 136 -2.07 -13.32 14.94
C GLY A 136 -2.91 -12.29 15.71
N HIS A 137 -4.04 -12.73 16.25
CA HIS A 137 -5.06 -11.89 16.88
C HIS A 137 -4.46 -10.85 17.87
N GLU A 138 -3.77 -11.29 18.92
CA GLU A 138 -3.23 -10.38 19.93
C GLU A 138 -2.21 -9.38 19.37
N ALA A 139 -1.47 -9.74 18.31
CA ALA A 139 -0.48 -8.86 17.71
C ALA A 139 -1.13 -7.68 16.96
N VAL A 140 -2.19 -7.94 16.19
CA VAL A 140 -2.93 -6.86 15.51
C VAL A 140 -3.81 -6.10 16.48
N LEU A 141 -4.42 -6.78 17.47
CA LEU A 141 -5.16 -6.10 18.52
C LEU A 141 -4.28 -5.10 19.27
N ALA A 142 -3.02 -5.45 19.56
CA ALA A 142 -2.04 -4.53 20.14
C ALA A 142 -1.83 -3.29 19.26
N ASP A 143 -1.72 -3.45 17.94
CA ASP A 143 -1.55 -2.33 17.01
C ASP A 143 -2.78 -1.40 16.96
N VAL A 144 -4.00 -1.96 16.95
CA VAL A 144 -5.24 -1.17 16.98
C VAL A 144 -5.37 -0.43 18.32
N VAL A 145 -5.02 -1.08 19.44
CA VAL A 145 -4.98 -0.42 20.76
C VAL A 145 -3.94 0.70 20.78
N LEU A 146 -2.77 0.49 20.21
CA LEU A 146 -1.73 1.52 20.10
C LEU A 146 -2.23 2.70 19.28
N ALA A 147 -2.91 2.46 18.15
CA ALA A 147 -3.51 3.50 17.33
C ALA A 147 -4.55 4.31 18.11
N ILE A 148 -5.43 3.67 18.90
CA ILE A 148 -6.42 4.36 19.74
C ILE A 148 -5.73 5.19 20.84
N ARG A 149 -4.73 4.64 21.53
CA ARG A 149 -4.02 5.35 22.62
C ARG A 149 -3.18 6.51 22.11
N ARG A 150 -2.64 6.41 20.89
CA ARG A 150 -1.90 7.47 20.19
C ARG A 150 -2.82 8.56 19.62
N PHE A 151 -3.93 8.16 18.98
CA PHE A 151 -4.85 9.09 18.32
C PHE A 151 -5.84 9.75 19.30
N GLN A 152 -6.20 9.04 20.37
CA GLN A 152 -7.12 9.47 21.43
C GLN A 152 -8.51 9.90 20.94
N PRO A 153 -9.25 9.02 20.20
CA PRO A 153 -10.55 9.35 19.64
C PRO A 153 -11.65 9.52 20.70
N ASP A 154 -12.54 10.49 20.52
CA ASP A 154 -13.79 10.57 21.29
C ASP A 154 -14.81 9.54 20.80
N VAL A 155 -14.88 9.36 19.48
CA VAL A 155 -15.79 8.41 18.81
C VAL A 155 -14.97 7.47 17.92
N ILE A 156 -15.24 6.18 18.03
CA ILE A 156 -14.72 5.17 17.10
C ILE A 156 -15.86 4.71 16.20
N ILE A 157 -15.60 4.65 14.88
CA ILE A 157 -16.56 4.20 13.88
C ILE A 157 -15.95 3.03 13.13
N THR A 158 -16.55 1.85 13.20
CA THR A 158 -16.20 0.73 12.30
C THR A 158 -17.01 0.81 11.01
N ARG A 159 -16.37 0.54 9.87
CA ARG A 159 -17.07 0.43 8.58
C ARG A 159 -18.03 -0.75 8.54
N PHE A 160 -17.59 -1.89 9.07
CA PHE A 160 -18.27 -3.18 8.86
C PHE A 160 -18.89 -3.73 10.13
N THR A 161 -19.78 -4.71 9.94
CA THR A 161 -20.41 -5.50 10.99
C THR A 161 -19.49 -6.62 11.47
N THR A 162 -19.70 -7.07 12.70
CA THR A 162 -19.08 -8.29 13.24
C THR A 162 -19.78 -9.57 12.78
N GLU A 163 -20.91 -9.45 12.07
CA GLU A 163 -21.72 -10.56 11.59
C GLU A 163 -21.40 -10.91 10.12
N PRO A 164 -21.27 -12.21 9.77
CA PRO A 164 -21.16 -12.68 8.39
C PRO A 164 -22.50 -12.64 7.63
N PRO A 165 -22.52 -12.79 6.29
CA PRO A 165 -21.38 -12.98 5.39
C PRO A 165 -20.74 -11.64 4.98
N ASN A 166 -19.42 -11.57 5.07
CA ASN A 166 -18.60 -10.49 4.54
C ASN A 166 -17.19 -11.05 4.25
N HIS A 167 -16.31 -10.26 3.62
CA HIS A 167 -14.90 -10.60 3.57
C HIS A 167 -14.35 -10.74 5.00
N GLY A 168 -13.63 -11.82 5.29
CA GLY A 168 -13.04 -12.13 6.59
C GLY A 168 -12.22 -10.98 7.21
N HIS A 169 -11.46 -10.24 6.40
CA HIS A 169 -10.72 -9.06 6.87
C HIS A 169 -11.67 -7.93 7.35
N HIS A 170 -12.79 -7.72 6.67
CA HIS A 170 -13.79 -6.72 7.06
C HIS A 170 -14.36 -7.07 8.45
N THR A 171 -14.82 -8.32 8.62
CA THR A 171 -15.36 -8.79 9.90
C THR A 171 -14.30 -8.78 11.00
N ALA A 172 -13.07 -9.21 10.71
CA ALA A 172 -11.95 -9.16 11.65
C ALA A 172 -11.62 -7.72 12.08
N SER A 173 -11.64 -6.76 11.15
CA SER A 173 -11.40 -5.34 11.49
C SER A 173 -12.47 -4.78 12.44
N ALA A 174 -13.74 -5.19 12.27
CA ALA A 174 -14.83 -4.80 13.15
C ALA A 174 -14.71 -5.42 14.55
N LEU A 175 -14.33 -6.71 14.62
CA LEU A 175 -14.06 -7.39 15.89
C LEU A 175 -12.90 -6.73 16.64
N LEU A 176 -11.78 -6.51 15.96
CA LEU A 176 -10.61 -5.82 16.51
C LEU A 176 -10.97 -4.42 17.02
N ALA A 177 -11.77 -3.64 16.28
CA ALA A 177 -12.22 -2.32 16.72
C ALA A 177 -13.07 -2.41 18.00
N ALA A 178 -13.97 -3.38 18.10
CA ALA A 178 -14.81 -3.60 19.28
C ALA A 178 -14.00 -4.03 20.51
N GLU A 179 -13.06 -4.95 20.34
CA GLU A 179 -12.16 -5.39 21.42
C GLU A 179 -11.21 -4.27 21.85
N ALA A 180 -10.62 -3.55 20.89
CA ALA A 180 -9.69 -2.46 21.16
C ALA A 180 -10.36 -1.26 21.84
N PHE A 181 -11.65 -1.00 21.57
CA PHE A 181 -12.43 0.03 22.29
C PHE A 181 -12.41 -0.19 23.81
N ILE A 182 -12.44 -1.45 24.26
CA ILE A 182 -12.35 -1.82 25.68
C ILE A 182 -10.88 -1.85 26.13
N ALA A 183 -10.02 -2.55 25.38
CA ALA A 183 -8.63 -2.79 25.77
C ALA A 183 -7.78 -1.52 25.82
N ALA A 184 -8.08 -0.50 25.01
CA ALA A 184 -7.35 0.77 25.03
C ALA A 184 -7.47 1.51 26.37
N ALA A 185 -8.58 1.33 27.08
CA ALA A 185 -8.83 1.93 28.39
C ALA A 185 -8.23 1.14 29.57
N ASP A 186 -7.87 -0.14 29.36
CA ASP A 186 -7.35 -1.02 30.40
C ASP A 186 -5.80 -0.96 30.48
N PRO A 187 -5.20 -0.46 31.56
CA PRO A 187 -3.75 -0.43 31.72
C PRO A 187 -3.09 -1.83 31.82
N LYS A 188 -3.87 -2.89 32.04
CA LYS A 188 -3.37 -4.28 32.07
C LYS A 188 -3.27 -4.91 30.69
N ARG A 189 -3.95 -4.36 29.67
CA ARG A 189 -3.82 -4.82 28.28
C ARG A 189 -2.68 -4.09 27.60
N PHE A 190 -1.74 -4.84 27.03
CA PHE A 190 -0.54 -4.32 26.35
C PHE A 190 0.24 -3.29 27.20
N PRO A 191 0.66 -3.65 28.44
CA PRO A 191 1.32 -2.72 29.36
C PRO A 191 2.65 -2.19 28.83
N GLU A 192 3.32 -2.91 27.93
CA GLU A 192 4.55 -2.48 27.26
C GLU A 192 4.41 -1.17 26.50
N GLN A 193 3.21 -0.87 25.98
CA GLN A 193 2.91 0.37 25.28
C GLN A 193 2.87 1.59 26.21
N LEU A 194 2.65 1.38 27.51
CA LEU A 194 2.43 2.47 28.47
C LEU A 194 3.70 3.27 28.79
N SER A 195 4.85 2.82 28.26
CA SER A 195 6.09 3.59 28.23
C SER A 195 6.02 4.78 27.25
N GLU A 196 5.16 4.72 26.24
CA GLU A 196 5.02 5.74 25.19
C GLU A 196 3.65 6.43 25.21
N VAL A 197 2.61 5.73 25.66
CA VAL A 197 1.21 6.21 25.60
C VAL A 197 0.48 6.00 26.93
N LYS A 198 -0.70 6.61 27.07
CA LYS A 198 -1.58 6.43 28.22
C LYS A 198 -2.80 5.60 27.83
N PRO A 199 -3.45 4.91 28.78
CA PRO A 199 -4.77 4.34 28.52
C PRO A 199 -5.73 5.42 28.05
N TRP A 200 -6.61 5.07 27.11
CA TRP A 200 -7.57 5.99 26.54
C TRP A 200 -8.94 5.34 26.44
N LYS A 201 -9.98 6.03 26.94
CA LYS A 201 -11.37 5.58 26.88
C LYS A 201 -12.15 6.49 25.93
N ALA A 202 -12.48 5.97 24.75
CA ALA A 202 -13.42 6.61 23.85
C ALA A 202 -14.84 6.59 24.46
N ASP A 203 -15.67 7.58 24.11
CA ASP A 203 -17.03 7.69 24.65
C ASP A 203 -17.97 6.65 24.06
N ARG A 204 -17.86 6.40 22.74
CA ARG A 204 -18.73 5.46 22.04
C ARG A 204 -18.08 4.80 20.83
N LEU A 205 -18.58 3.60 20.54
CA LEU A 205 -18.32 2.83 19.33
C LEU A 205 -19.59 2.78 18.48
N LEU A 206 -19.45 3.12 17.21
CA LEU A 206 -20.53 3.10 16.22
C LEU A 206 -20.15 2.21 15.04
N GLN A 207 -21.13 1.66 14.35
CA GLN A 207 -20.97 1.04 13.03
C GLN A 207 -21.60 1.92 11.96
N ASN A 208 -20.87 2.26 10.90
CA ASN A 208 -21.40 3.00 9.76
C ASN A 208 -22.10 2.03 8.79
N ALA A 209 -23.43 2.01 8.85
CA ALA A 209 -24.26 1.21 7.97
C ALA A 209 -24.31 1.84 6.57
N SER A 210 -23.78 1.12 5.59
CA SER A 210 -23.73 1.56 4.20
C SER A 210 -25.10 1.51 3.54
N SER A 211 -25.50 2.58 2.88
CA SER A 211 -26.75 2.61 2.11
C SER A 211 -26.82 1.55 1.01
N TRP A 212 -25.66 1.09 0.51
CA TRP A 212 -25.54 0.02 -0.48
C TRP A 212 -26.04 -1.35 0.00
N TRP A 213 -26.19 -1.54 1.31
CA TRP A 213 -26.67 -2.81 1.90
C TRP A 213 -28.18 -2.82 2.16
N PHE A 214 -28.82 -1.66 2.10
CA PHE A 214 -30.23 -1.56 2.45
C PHE A 214 -31.10 -2.12 1.35
N LYS A 215 -32.09 -2.91 1.76
CA LYS A 215 -33.16 -3.32 0.86
C LYS A 215 -34.06 -2.12 0.58
N PRO A 216 -34.70 -2.02 -0.61
CA PRO A 216 -35.56 -0.89 -0.96
C PRO A 216 -36.62 -0.54 0.10
N ASP A 217 -37.16 -1.54 0.79
CA ASP A 217 -38.24 -1.39 1.78
C ASP A 217 -37.75 -1.53 3.23
N GLU A 218 -36.44 -1.44 3.48
CA GLU A 218 -35.89 -1.59 4.83
C GLU A 218 -36.28 -0.41 5.74
N ASP A 219 -36.73 -0.71 6.96
CA ASP A 219 -37.00 0.32 7.96
C ASP A 219 -35.69 0.94 8.47
N LEU A 220 -35.38 2.12 7.95
CA LEU A 220 -34.20 2.89 8.32
C LEU A 220 -34.38 3.73 9.60
N SER A 221 -35.53 3.66 10.28
CA SER A 221 -35.79 4.40 11.52
C SER A 221 -34.94 3.90 12.70
N ARG A 222 -34.45 2.66 12.62
CA ARG A 222 -33.55 2.04 13.62
C ARG A 222 -32.14 2.64 13.65
N TYR A 223 -31.74 3.36 12.61
CA TYR A 223 -30.41 3.95 12.50
C TYR A 223 -30.40 5.40 12.97
N VAL A 224 -29.30 5.79 13.62
CA VAL A 224 -28.97 7.22 13.80
C VAL A 224 -28.54 7.76 12.44
N LYS A 225 -29.20 8.84 11.98
CA LYS A 225 -28.96 9.44 10.67
C LYS A 225 -28.13 10.71 10.80
N LEU A 226 -27.21 10.92 9.87
CA LEU A 226 -26.40 12.13 9.78
C LEU A 226 -26.40 12.65 8.35
N GLU A 227 -26.74 13.92 8.15
CA GLU A 227 -26.62 14.57 6.85
C GLU A 227 -25.18 15.07 6.66
N VAL A 228 -24.52 14.62 5.59
CA VAL A 228 -23.09 14.86 5.30
C VAL A 228 -22.84 15.33 3.87
N GLY A 229 -23.87 15.67 3.11
CA GLY A 229 -23.77 16.18 1.75
C GLY A 229 -23.23 17.61 1.73
N GLY A 230 -23.91 18.51 2.43
CA GLY A 230 -23.53 19.91 2.72
C GLY A 230 -22.99 20.78 1.57
N TYR A 231 -22.79 22.07 1.82
CA TYR A 231 -22.08 22.98 0.91
C TYR A 231 -21.34 24.05 1.70
N ASP A 232 -20.03 24.15 1.53
CA ASP A 232 -19.22 25.20 2.14
C ASP A 232 -19.00 26.33 1.14
N ALA A 233 -19.58 27.50 1.42
CA ALA A 233 -19.52 28.66 0.54
C ALA A 233 -18.13 29.32 0.46
N LEU A 234 -17.26 29.13 1.46
CA LEU A 234 -15.89 29.65 1.44
C LEU A 234 -14.96 28.77 0.59
N LEU A 235 -15.25 27.47 0.52
CA LEU A 235 -14.54 26.53 -0.35
C LEU A 235 -15.18 26.43 -1.74
N GLY A 236 -16.45 26.81 -1.87
CA GLY A 236 -17.20 26.75 -3.12
C GLY A 236 -17.58 25.32 -3.55
N ARG A 237 -17.61 24.36 -2.63
CA ARG A 237 -17.77 22.92 -2.91
C ARG A 237 -18.66 22.22 -1.88
N SER A 238 -19.34 21.16 -2.29
CA SER A 238 -20.00 20.20 -1.40
C SER A 238 -19.03 19.17 -0.85
N TRP A 239 -19.39 18.52 0.26
CA TRP A 239 -18.61 17.38 0.76
C TRP A 239 -18.71 16.16 -0.14
N GLY A 240 -19.79 16.04 -0.93
CA GLY A 240 -19.90 15.06 -2.02
C GLY A 240 -18.87 15.28 -3.14
N GLU A 241 -18.57 16.53 -3.49
CA GLU A 241 -17.54 16.88 -4.48
C GLU A 241 -16.13 16.60 -3.96
N VAL A 242 -15.85 16.90 -2.68
CA VAL A 242 -14.57 16.57 -2.03
C VAL A 242 -14.39 15.05 -1.92
N ALA A 243 -15.46 14.34 -1.54
CA ALA A 243 -15.47 12.88 -1.43
C ALA A 243 -15.17 12.19 -2.78
N ALA A 244 -15.77 12.66 -3.87
CA ALA A 244 -15.55 12.09 -5.19
C ALA A 244 -14.09 12.28 -5.66
N GLU A 245 -13.50 13.44 -5.40
CA GLU A 245 -12.08 13.70 -5.71
C GLU A 245 -11.14 12.83 -4.86
N SER A 246 -11.40 12.72 -3.55
CA SER A 246 -10.66 11.87 -2.61
C SER A 246 -10.73 10.40 -3.03
N ARG A 247 -11.94 9.89 -3.29
CA ARG A 247 -12.17 8.51 -3.71
C ARG A 247 -11.54 8.18 -5.06
N SER A 248 -11.45 9.16 -5.96
CA SER A 248 -10.81 9.01 -7.27
C SER A 248 -9.27 8.93 -7.22
N GLN A 249 -8.65 9.06 -6.04
CA GLN A 249 -7.22 8.80 -5.85
C GLN A 249 -6.89 7.31 -5.77
N HIS A 250 -7.87 6.45 -5.45
CA HIS A 250 -7.76 4.98 -5.45
C HIS A 250 -7.78 4.41 -6.88
N LYS A 251 -6.82 4.83 -7.70
CA LYS A 251 -6.77 4.53 -9.13
C LYS A 251 -6.44 3.07 -9.39
N SER A 252 -5.58 2.46 -8.58
CA SER A 252 -5.24 1.04 -8.67
C SER A 252 -6.47 0.14 -8.55
N GLN A 253 -7.49 0.57 -7.80
CA GLN A 253 -8.74 -0.17 -7.59
C GLN A 253 -9.87 0.26 -8.55
N GLY A 254 -9.69 1.34 -9.32
CA GLY A 254 -10.71 1.84 -10.24
C GLY A 254 -11.91 2.50 -9.56
N PHE A 255 -11.70 3.13 -8.40
CA PHE A 255 -12.75 3.72 -7.57
C PHE A 255 -13.18 5.14 -7.99
N GLY A 256 -12.77 5.57 -9.19
CA GLY A 256 -13.20 6.86 -9.75
C GLY A 256 -14.72 6.96 -9.86
N GLN A 257 -15.28 8.10 -9.44
CA GLN A 257 -16.73 8.32 -9.50
C GLN A 257 -17.08 9.77 -9.82
N ALA A 258 -18.30 9.97 -10.32
CA ALA A 258 -18.85 11.30 -10.52
C ALA A 258 -19.07 12.02 -9.17
N ALA A 259 -18.99 13.35 -9.21
CA ALA A 259 -19.24 14.17 -8.04
C ALA A 259 -20.75 14.32 -7.77
N ASP A 260 -21.16 14.03 -6.54
CA ASP A 260 -22.53 14.21 -6.07
C ASP A 260 -22.72 15.60 -5.45
N ARG A 261 -23.87 16.23 -5.70
CA ARG A 261 -24.25 17.53 -5.15
C ARG A 261 -25.60 17.46 -4.47
N GLY A 262 -25.71 18.11 -3.32
CA GLY A 262 -26.93 18.15 -2.51
C GLY A 262 -26.88 17.26 -1.27
N PRO A 263 -28.02 17.12 -0.57
CA PRO A 263 -28.09 16.40 0.69
C PRO A 263 -27.75 14.91 0.53
N ALA A 264 -26.99 14.38 1.48
CA ALA A 264 -26.68 12.95 1.54
C ALA A 264 -26.71 12.48 2.99
N ALA A 265 -27.42 11.38 3.26
CA ALA A 265 -27.51 10.81 4.61
C ALA A 265 -26.56 9.62 4.78
N GLU A 266 -25.90 9.57 5.94
CA GLU A 266 -25.16 8.43 6.46
C GLU A 266 -25.90 7.85 7.66
N TYR A 267 -25.77 6.53 7.85
CA TYR A 267 -26.54 5.76 8.82
C TYR A 267 -25.60 5.05 9.78
N PHE A 268 -25.98 5.03 11.06
CA PHE A 268 -25.13 4.50 12.13
C PHE A 268 -25.92 3.64 13.12
N THR A 269 -25.27 2.57 13.56
CA THR A 269 -25.73 1.71 14.66
C THR A 269 -24.82 1.94 15.87
N PRO A 270 -25.33 2.42 17.01
CA PRO A 270 -24.57 2.43 18.27
C PRO A 270 -24.27 1.01 18.74
N LEU A 271 -23.01 0.73 19.07
CA LEU A 271 -22.56 -0.60 19.49
C LEU A 271 -22.18 -0.67 20.97
N ALA A 272 -21.43 0.32 21.48
CA ALA A 272 -20.95 0.34 22.85
C ALA A 272 -20.68 1.78 23.35
N GLY A 273 -20.56 1.93 24.68
CA GLY A 273 -20.38 3.23 25.33
C GLY A 273 -21.70 4.01 25.44
N THR A 274 -21.65 5.33 25.29
CA THR A 274 -22.86 6.16 25.27
C THR A 274 -23.63 5.93 23.97
N LEU A 275 -24.92 5.59 24.05
CA LEU A 275 -25.75 5.22 22.89
C LEU A 275 -26.60 6.42 22.41
N PRO A 276 -26.18 7.13 21.34
CA PRO A 276 -26.95 8.24 20.79
C PRO A 276 -28.26 7.78 20.15
N LYS A 277 -29.26 8.67 20.11
CA LYS A 277 -30.57 8.40 19.48
C LYS A 277 -30.83 9.28 18.27
N ARG A 278 -30.34 10.53 18.26
CA ARG A 278 -30.68 11.51 17.20
C ARG A 278 -29.49 11.95 16.38
N ASP A 279 -28.35 12.17 17.03
CA ASP A 279 -27.11 12.65 16.41
C ASP A 279 -25.95 11.80 16.96
N VAL A 280 -25.03 11.38 16.09
CA VAL A 280 -23.89 10.54 16.48
C VAL A 280 -23.01 11.19 17.57
N PHE A 281 -23.05 12.51 17.71
CA PHE A 281 -22.32 13.29 18.72
C PHE A 281 -23.19 13.77 19.89
N GLU A 282 -24.41 13.26 20.03
CA GLU A 282 -25.33 13.63 21.12
C GLU A 282 -24.64 13.52 22.49
N GLY A 283 -24.65 14.62 23.26
CA GLY A 283 -24.05 14.70 24.59
C GLY A 283 -22.55 15.02 24.63
N LEU A 284 -21.87 15.17 23.49
CA LEU A 284 -20.45 15.52 23.44
C LEU A 284 -20.24 17.04 23.28
N ASP A 285 -19.35 17.60 24.09
CA ASP A 285 -18.83 18.96 23.93
C ASP A 285 -17.45 18.91 23.27
N PHE A 286 -17.35 19.43 22.05
CA PHE A 286 -16.09 19.53 21.32
C PHE A 286 -15.47 20.92 21.40
N SER A 287 -15.92 21.79 22.30
CA SER A 287 -15.29 23.07 22.54
C SER A 287 -14.27 23.00 23.67
N TRP A 288 -13.45 24.04 23.78
CA TRP A 288 -12.53 24.22 24.91
C TRP A 288 -13.23 24.17 26.28
N LYS A 289 -14.54 24.47 26.37
CA LYS A 289 -15.29 24.42 27.64
C LYS A 289 -15.25 23.05 28.33
N ARG A 290 -15.03 21.98 27.56
CA ARG A 290 -14.81 20.62 28.08
C ARG A 290 -13.58 20.50 28.97
N TRP A 291 -12.60 21.40 28.82
CA TRP A 291 -11.31 21.33 29.49
C TRP A 291 -11.13 22.48 30.48
N ALA A 292 -10.99 22.16 31.76
CA ALA A 292 -10.73 23.15 32.80
C ALA A 292 -9.40 23.89 32.55
N GLY A 293 -9.39 25.20 32.79
CA GLY A 293 -8.19 26.04 32.62
C GLY A 293 -7.88 26.44 31.16
N SER A 294 -8.81 26.21 30.23
CA SER A 294 -8.65 26.53 28.81
C SER A 294 -9.34 27.84 28.39
N GLU A 295 -9.90 28.61 29.32
CA GLU A 295 -10.69 29.81 29.05
C GLU A 295 -9.85 30.87 28.32
N ALA A 296 -8.55 30.95 28.64
CA ALA A 296 -7.61 31.83 27.94
C ALA A 296 -7.44 31.43 26.46
N VAL A 297 -7.37 30.12 26.17
CA VAL A 297 -7.29 29.59 24.80
C VAL A 297 -8.57 29.92 24.05
N SER A 298 -9.73 29.63 24.64
CA SER A 298 -11.04 29.90 24.04
C SER A 298 -11.20 31.39 23.67
N ARG A 299 -10.85 32.31 24.57
CA ARG A 299 -10.88 33.75 24.29
C ARG A 299 -9.89 34.16 23.20
N ALA A 300 -8.67 33.62 23.22
CA ALA A 300 -7.66 33.92 22.21
C ALA A 300 -8.09 33.46 20.81
N VAL A 301 -8.64 32.25 20.71
CA VAL A 301 -9.15 31.69 19.45
C VAL A 301 -10.31 32.53 18.92
N ALA A 302 -11.29 32.87 19.77
CA ALA A 302 -12.41 33.71 19.35
C ALA A 302 -11.95 35.08 18.84
N ALA A 303 -10.94 35.68 19.48
CA ALA A 303 -10.34 36.93 19.03
C ALA A 303 -9.62 36.77 17.67
N ALA A 304 -8.86 35.68 17.48
CA ALA A 304 -8.19 35.40 16.22
C ALA A 304 -9.20 35.24 15.07
N THR A 305 -10.23 34.42 15.25
CA THR A 305 -11.30 34.21 14.26
C THR A 305 -12.04 35.50 13.93
N LYS A 306 -12.38 36.32 14.94
CA LYS A 306 -13.07 37.61 14.72
C LYS A 306 -12.21 38.62 13.94
N SER A 307 -10.89 38.57 14.12
CA SER A 307 -9.94 39.50 13.50
C SER A 307 -9.50 39.10 12.08
N PHE A 308 -9.96 37.97 11.56
CA PHE A 308 -9.54 37.48 10.26
C PHE A 308 -10.04 38.36 9.12
N ASP A 309 -9.11 38.78 8.26
CA ASP A 309 -9.39 39.52 7.03
C ASP A 309 -8.90 38.67 5.85
N ALA A 310 -9.85 38.16 5.06
CA ALA A 310 -9.55 37.31 3.91
C ALA A 310 -8.66 37.99 2.85
N ARG A 311 -8.65 39.32 2.79
CA ARG A 311 -7.79 40.10 1.88
C ARG A 311 -6.43 40.43 2.50
N ALA A 312 -6.29 40.28 3.82
CA ALA A 312 -5.06 40.55 4.55
C ALA A 312 -4.82 39.54 5.70
N PRO A 313 -4.63 38.23 5.41
CA PRO A 313 -4.47 37.19 6.45
C PRO A 313 -3.35 37.47 7.46
N HIS A 314 -2.28 38.14 7.02
CA HIS A 314 -1.16 38.54 7.87
C HIS A 314 -1.56 39.41 9.08
N ARG A 315 -2.71 40.10 9.03
CA ARG A 315 -3.24 40.88 10.17
C ARG A 315 -3.66 39.99 11.34
N SER A 316 -3.89 38.70 11.12
CA SER A 316 -4.22 37.74 12.18
C SER A 316 -3.00 37.27 12.98
N LEU A 317 -1.77 37.53 12.52
CA LEU A 317 -0.54 37.03 13.15
C LEU A 317 -0.45 37.38 14.66
N PRO A 318 -0.67 38.63 15.12
CA PRO A 318 -0.60 38.93 16.55
C PRO A 318 -1.65 38.18 17.38
N ALA A 319 -2.83 37.92 16.81
CA ALA A 319 -3.87 37.15 17.49
C ALA A 319 -3.52 35.66 17.55
N LEU A 320 -2.95 35.09 16.48
CA LEU A 320 -2.49 33.71 16.46
C LEU A 320 -1.32 33.47 17.42
N VAL A 321 -0.41 34.44 17.58
CA VAL A 321 0.66 34.36 18.59
C VAL A 321 0.08 34.30 20.01
N ARG A 322 -0.98 35.05 20.31
CA ARG A 322 -1.70 34.94 21.59
C ARG A 322 -2.38 33.58 21.79
N VAL A 323 -2.92 32.99 20.72
CA VAL A 323 -3.45 31.61 20.77
C VAL A 323 -2.33 30.63 21.11
N HIS A 324 -1.19 30.73 20.42
CA HIS A 324 -0.01 29.92 20.69
C HIS A 324 0.47 30.06 22.15
N GLU A 325 0.53 31.29 22.69
CA GLU A 325 0.88 31.56 24.09
C GLU A 325 -0.07 30.89 25.07
N ALA A 326 -1.38 31.03 24.85
CA ALA A 326 -2.40 30.41 25.69
C ALA A 326 -2.30 28.87 25.65
N LEU A 327 -2.05 28.29 24.47
CA LEU A 327 -1.82 26.84 24.31
C LEU A 327 -0.52 26.39 24.99
N THR A 328 0.55 27.17 24.88
CA THR A 328 1.84 26.87 25.52
C THR A 328 1.71 26.80 27.05
N ALA A 329 0.84 27.64 27.63
CA ALA A 329 0.59 27.69 29.06
C ALA A 329 -0.21 26.48 29.59
N LEU A 330 -0.81 25.65 28.72
CA LEU A 330 -1.46 24.41 29.15
C LEU A 330 -0.40 23.40 29.66
N PRO A 331 -0.77 22.47 30.56
CA PRO A 331 0.11 21.38 30.96
C PRO A 331 0.55 20.53 29.77
N ASP A 332 1.79 20.02 29.76
CA ASP A 332 2.29 19.11 28.71
C ASP A 332 1.49 17.81 28.64
N THR A 333 0.82 17.44 29.73
CA THR A 333 -0.07 16.27 29.79
C THR A 333 -1.44 16.51 29.13
N HIS A 334 -1.75 17.73 28.70
CA HIS A 334 -3.03 18.06 28.08
C HIS A 334 -3.11 17.48 26.67
N PRO A 335 -4.13 16.66 26.35
CA PRO A 335 -4.18 15.89 25.09
C PRO A 335 -4.21 16.78 23.84
N TRP A 336 -4.82 17.97 23.94
CA TRP A 336 -4.92 18.91 22.82
C TRP A 336 -3.78 19.93 22.71
N LYS A 337 -2.80 19.96 23.63
CA LYS A 337 -1.73 20.96 23.59
C LYS A 337 -0.89 20.81 22.32
N ALA A 338 -0.27 19.65 22.13
CA ALA A 338 0.62 19.42 20.99
C ALA A 338 -0.12 19.50 19.63
N PRO A 339 -1.28 18.86 19.42
CA PRO A 339 -2.02 18.99 18.16
C PRO A 339 -2.41 20.44 17.83
N LYS A 340 -2.86 21.23 18.81
CA LYS A 340 -3.29 22.61 18.58
C LYS A 340 -2.13 23.59 18.45
N LEU A 341 -1.00 23.32 19.08
CA LEU A 341 0.25 24.06 18.83
C LEU A 341 0.68 23.87 17.37
N HIS A 342 0.66 22.63 16.86
CA HIS A 342 0.98 22.37 15.47
C HIS A 342 0.03 23.09 14.49
N GLU A 343 -1.29 23.02 14.74
CA GLU A 343 -2.30 23.72 13.92
C GLU A 343 -2.09 25.24 13.91
N VAL A 344 -1.82 25.87 15.06
CA VAL A 344 -1.62 27.33 15.14
C VAL A 344 -0.29 27.75 14.50
N GLU A 345 0.78 26.98 14.64
CA GLU A 345 2.06 27.23 13.97
C GLU A 345 1.94 27.16 12.45
N ALA A 346 1.19 26.18 11.94
CA ALA A 346 0.88 26.09 10.51
C ALA A 346 0.08 27.31 10.03
N LEU A 347 -0.95 27.73 10.77
CA LEU A 347 -1.74 28.93 10.45
C LEU A 347 -0.90 30.21 10.50
N ILE A 348 0.04 30.33 11.42
CA ILE A 348 0.99 31.45 11.49
C ILE A 348 1.82 31.51 10.20
N ALA A 349 2.40 30.39 9.77
CA ALA A 349 3.15 30.33 8.52
C ALA A 349 2.29 30.70 7.30
N HIS A 350 1.06 30.16 7.21
CA HIS A 350 0.14 30.47 6.11
C HIS A 350 -0.35 31.92 6.11
N CYS A 351 -0.66 32.50 7.27
CA CYS A 351 -1.06 33.91 7.38
C CYS A 351 0.09 34.86 7.04
N ALA A 352 1.32 34.48 7.35
CA ALA A 352 2.52 35.21 6.92
C ALA A 352 2.83 35.03 5.43
N GLY A 353 2.16 34.11 4.73
CA GLY A 353 2.51 33.73 3.36
C GLY A 353 3.92 33.14 3.26
N LEU A 354 4.42 32.55 4.35
CA LEU A 354 5.78 32.06 4.47
C LEU A 354 5.97 30.77 3.67
N PHE A 355 6.90 30.80 2.72
CA PHE A 355 7.33 29.65 1.93
C PHE A 355 8.77 29.29 2.36
N LEU A 356 8.93 28.06 2.86
CA LEU A 356 10.21 27.51 3.32
C LEU A 356 10.43 26.17 2.61
N GLU A 357 11.58 26.02 1.98
CA GLU A 357 11.87 24.84 1.15
C GLU A 357 13.38 24.53 1.15
N VAL A 358 13.69 23.24 1.03
CA VAL A 358 15.06 22.75 0.89
C VAL A 358 15.10 21.79 -0.28
N ARG A 359 15.82 22.15 -1.34
CA ARG A 359 15.98 21.32 -2.54
C ARG A 359 17.36 20.70 -2.58
N ALA A 360 17.45 19.41 -2.87
CA ALA A 360 18.69 18.78 -3.30
C ALA A 360 18.83 18.88 -4.82
N ALA A 361 20.06 19.17 -5.27
CA ALA A 361 20.36 19.29 -6.71
C ALA A 361 20.10 17.97 -7.47
N ALA A 362 20.35 16.84 -6.81
CA ALA A 362 20.03 15.50 -7.28
C ALA A 362 19.00 14.86 -6.34
N PRO A 363 18.17 13.93 -6.83
CA PRO A 363 17.17 13.28 -5.99
C PRO A 363 17.72 12.21 -5.04
N THR A 364 18.99 11.85 -5.19
CA THR A 364 19.63 10.81 -4.41
C THR A 364 20.98 11.27 -3.88
N GLY A 365 21.46 10.65 -2.81
CA GLY A 365 22.84 10.79 -2.34
C GLY A 365 23.41 9.49 -1.80
N ILE A 366 24.74 9.40 -1.80
CA ILE A 366 25.48 8.19 -1.39
C ILE A 366 26.05 8.39 0.03
N PRO A 367 25.94 7.38 0.91
CA PRO A 367 26.59 7.43 2.22
C PRO A 367 28.07 7.84 2.14
N GLY A 368 28.49 8.82 2.94
CA GLY A 368 29.86 9.35 2.95
C GLY A 368 30.15 10.45 1.92
N LEU A 369 29.23 10.75 1.01
CA LEU A 369 29.43 11.78 -0.03
C LEU A 369 28.69 13.09 0.29
N PRO A 370 29.15 14.24 -0.25
CA PRO A 370 28.48 15.52 -0.09
C PRO A 370 27.17 15.59 -0.89
N VAL A 371 26.20 16.33 -0.35
CA VAL A 371 24.91 16.66 -0.96
C VAL A 371 24.77 18.17 -0.98
N ALA A 372 24.60 18.73 -2.19
CA ALA A 372 24.32 20.15 -2.37
C ALA A 372 22.83 20.44 -2.10
N LEU A 373 22.58 21.43 -1.26
CA LEU A 373 21.25 21.86 -0.83
C LEU A 373 21.04 23.34 -1.17
N ASP A 374 19.91 23.64 -1.81
CA ASP A 374 19.41 24.99 -1.99
C ASP A 374 18.26 25.24 -1.01
N VAL A 375 18.48 26.17 -0.09
CA VAL A 375 17.55 26.53 0.97
C VAL A 375 16.88 27.84 0.61
N VAL A 376 15.55 27.86 0.55
CA VAL A 376 14.74 29.03 0.18
C VAL A 376 13.84 29.43 1.32
N ALA A 377 13.87 30.71 1.68
CA ALA A 377 12.88 31.33 2.55
C ALA A 377 12.28 32.56 1.85
N LEU A 378 10.95 32.62 1.81
CA LEU A 378 10.21 33.69 1.16
C LEU A 378 9.01 34.10 2.01
N ASN A 379 8.94 35.37 2.37
CA ASN A 379 7.76 35.98 2.99
C ASN A 379 6.92 36.65 1.89
N ARG A 380 5.71 36.18 1.63
CA ARG A 380 4.83 36.77 0.58
C ARG A 380 3.90 37.87 1.09
N SER A 381 3.98 38.21 2.37
CA SER A 381 3.13 39.21 3.01
C SER A 381 3.92 40.45 3.44
N PRO A 382 3.26 41.57 3.76
CA PRO A 382 3.93 42.74 4.34
C PRO A 382 4.26 42.57 5.83
N ALA A 383 4.01 41.40 6.44
CA ALA A 383 4.37 41.16 7.83
C ALA A 383 5.88 41.21 8.05
N ALA A 384 6.30 41.73 9.20
CA ALA A 384 7.68 41.63 9.65
C ALA A 384 7.99 40.18 10.06
N VAL A 385 8.67 39.45 9.18
CA VAL A 385 9.19 38.10 9.43
C VAL A 385 10.71 38.16 9.36
N GLU A 386 11.37 37.60 10.37
CA GLU A 386 12.82 37.46 10.41
C GLU A 386 13.20 35.97 10.34
N TRP A 387 14.12 35.62 9.44
CA TRP A 387 14.78 34.33 9.44
C TRP A 387 15.95 34.39 10.44
N VAL A 388 15.75 33.74 11.59
CA VAL A 388 16.66 33.80 12.73
C VAL A 388 17.82 32.83 12.57
N GLY A 389 17.53 31.59 12.18
CA GLY A 389 18.52 30.52 12.14
C GLY A 389 18.13 29.32 11.28
N LEU A 390 19.11 28.44 11.09
CA LEU A 390 19.00 27.23 10.30
C LEU A 390 19.76 26.09 10.99
N THR A 391 19.24 24.88 10.97
CA THR A 391 19.99 23.68 11.40
C THR A 391 19.96 22.66 10.29
N LEU A 392 21.13 22.40 9.72
CA LEU A 392 21.36 21.41 8.67
C LEU A 392 21.47 20.00 9.26
N PRO A 393 21.21 18.94 8.47
CA PRO A 393 21.35 17.55 8.90
C PRO A 393 22.72 17.26 9.52
N GLY A 394 22.73 16.79 10.77
CA GLY A 394 23.97 16.41 11.49
C GLY A 394 24.83 17.59 11.98
N GLU A 395 24.38 18.84 11.80
CA GLU A 395 25.13 20.03 12.16
C GLU A 395 24.53 20.78 13.35
N LYS A 396 25.30 21.72 13.92
CA LYS A 396 24.82 22.62 14.98
C LYS A 396 23.97 23.74 14.38
N PRO A 397 23.02 24.32 15.14
CA PRO A 397 22.27 25.48 14.68
C PRO A 397 23.18 26.65 14.28
N GLU A 398 22.96 27.22 13.09
CA GLU A 398 23.61 28.42 12.58
C GLU A 398 22.67 29.63 12.65
N SER A 399 23.22 30.83 12.90
CA SER A 399 22.46 32.08 12.87
C SER A 399 22.42 32.64 11.45
N VAL A 400 21.24 33.05 11.00
CA VAL A 400 21.03 33.72 9.71
C VAL A 400 20.81 35.22 9.92
N GLY A 401 19.89 35.60 10.82
CA GLY A 401 19.66 36.99 11.23
C GLY A 401 19.24 37.92 10.09
N LYS A 402 18.28 37.51 9.26
CA LYS A 402 17.83 38.29 8.09
C LYS A 402 16.34 38.57 8.13
N VAL A 403 15.95 39.83 7.98
CA VAL A 403 14.56 40.22 7.75
C VAL A 403 14.14 39.78 6.35
N LEU A 404 13.04 39.04 6.24
CA LEU A 404 12.47 38.60 4.98
C LEU A 404 11.59 39.72 4.39
N GLY A 405 12.12 40.40 3.37
CA GLY A 405 11.38 41.40 2.62
C GLY A 405 10.14 40.81 1.92
N ALA A 406 9.08 41.61 1.80
CA ALA A 406 7.84 41.18 1.18
C ALA A 406 8.06 40.79 -0.29
N ASN A 407 7.70 39.56 -0.64
CA ASN A 407 7.89 38.93 -1.95
C ASN A 407 9.35 38.89 -2.46
N VAL A 408 10.34 38.97 -1.57
CA VAL A 408 11.77 38.84 -1.94
C VAL A 408 12.31 37.52 -1.40
N PRO A 409 12.65 36.55 -2.27
CA PRO A 409 13.18 35.27 -1.80
C PRO A 409 14.63 35.44 -1.32
N LEU A 410 14.93 34.89 -0.16
CA LEU A 410 16.30 34.69 0.32
C LEU A 410 16.70 33.26 0.04
N LYS A 411 17.85 33.09 -0.62
CA LYS A 411 18.39 31.78 -1.01
C LYS A 411 19.75 31.58 -0.36
N LEU A 412 19.99 30.38 0.18
CA LEU A 412 21.27 29.95 0.68
C LEU A 412 21.63 28.62 0.02
N SER A 413 22.82 28.54 -0.57
CA SER A 413 23.38 27.25 -0.98
C SER A 413 24.23 26.69 0.17
N ARG A 414 24.06 25.40 0.45
CA ARG A 414 24.73 24.66 1.52
C ARG A 414 25.19 23.32 0.98
N THR A 415 26.16 22.72 1.65
CA THR A 415 26.62 21.36 1.35
C THR A 415 26.70 20.61 2.66
N VAL A 416 26.03 19.46 2.73
CA VAL A 416 26.07 18.56 3.89
C VAL A 416 26.72 17.26 3.46
N THR A 417 27.48 16.62 4.35
CA THR A 417 28.07 15.30 4.07
C THR A 417 27.22 14.23 4.72
N LEU A 418 26.75 13.26 3.93
CA LEU A 418 26.04 12.11 4.47
C LEU A 418 26.98 11.28 5.35
N PRO A 419 26.56 10.82 6.54
CA PRO A 419 27.35 9.85 7.30
C PRO A 419 27.66 8.60 6.47
N ALA A 420 28.84 8.01 6.61
CA ALA A 420 29.19 6.75 5.94
C ALA A 420 28.29 5.57 6.37
N THR A 421 27.61 5.73 7.50
CA THR A 421 26.61 4.82 8.10
C THR A 421 25.18 5.23 7.82
N ALA A 422 24.93 6.23 6.94
CA ALA A 422 23.58 6.65 6.61
C ALA A 422 22.77 5.44 6.09
N PRO A 423 21.56 5.18 6.65
CA PRO A 423 20.75 4.05 6.23
C PRO A 423 20.26 4.25 4.79
N ILE A 424 20.20 3.18 4.03
CA ILE A 424 19.63 3.20 2.67
C ILE A 424 18.11 3.43 2.78
N SER A 425 17.61 4.38 1.99
CA SER A 425 16.19 4.72 1.93
C SER A 425 15.39 3.58 1.31
N THR A 426 14.38 3.13 2.05
CA THR A 426 13.35 2.17 1.63
C THR A 426 12.17 2.32 2.60
N PRO A 427 10.92 2.02 2.21
CA PRO A 427 9.79 2.06 3.13
C PRO A 427 10.07 1.24 4.40
N TYR A 428 9.87 1.83 5.58
CA TYR A 428 10.32 1.24 6.85
C TYR A 428 9.74 -0.16 7.12
N TRP A 429 8.53 -0.41 6.62
CA TRP A 429 7.83 -1.70 6.75
C TRP A 429 8.27 -2.76 5.71
N LEU A 430 9.16 -2.40 4.78
CA LEU A 430 9.75 -3.28 3.75
C LEU A 430 11.25 -3.52 3.91
N ARG A 431 11.87 -2.98 4.98
CA ARG A 431 13.28 -3.21 5.30
C ARG A 431 13.59 -4.68 5.60
N GLU A 432 12.65 -5.36 6.24
CA GLU A 432 12.72 -6.78 6.54
C GLU A 432 11.98 -7.61 5.48
N PRO A 433 12.38 -8.86 5.22
CA PRO A 433 11.66 -9.76 4.34
C PRO A 433 10.18 -9.91 4.73
N VAL A 434 9.32 -9.92 3.71
CA VAL A 434 7.87 -10.02 3.89
C VAL A 434 7.47 -11.48 4.04
N THR A 435 7.08 -11.90 5.24
CA THR A 435 6.70 -13.29 5.56
C THR A 435 5.45 -13.34 6.46
N GLY A 436 4.62 -14.38 6.34
CA GLY A 436 3.48 -14.61 7.26
C GLY A 436 2.34 -13.59 7.13
N GLY A 437 1.63 -13.27 8.21
CA GLY A 437 0.51 -12.33 8.21
C GLY A 437 0.84 -10.89 8.62
N LEU A 438 2.10 -10.57 8.96
CA LEU A 438 2.51 -9.26 9.48
C LEU A 438 3.76 -8.74 8.77
N TYR A 439 3.89 -7.41 8.67
CA TYR A 439 5.16 -6.74 8.40
C TYR A 439 6.06 -6.77 9.64
N THR A 440 7.28 -7.25 9.48
CA THR A 440 8.26 -7.35 10.57
C THR A 440 8.94 -6.01 10.80
N LEU A 441 8.80 -5.43 12.00
CA LEU A 441 9.47 -4.20 12.41
C LEU A 441 10.50 -4.49 13.52
N LYS A 442 11.74 -4.03 13.33
CA LYS A 442 12.86 -4.20 14.27
C LYS A 442 13.44 -2.85 14.69
N GLY A 443 14.12 -2.84 15.84
CA GLY A 443 14.86 -1.66 16.32
C GLY A 443 13.99 -0.39 16.37
N GLU A 444 14.50 0.69 15.78
CA GLU A 444 13.85 2.01 15.71
C GLU A 444 12.55 2.02 14.91
N ASP A 445 12.36 1.10 13.95
CA ASP A 445 11.17 1.05 13.12
C ASP A 445 9.91 0.68 13.90
N ARG A 446 10.06 0.08 15.10
CA ARG A 446 8.92 -0.20 15.98
C ARG A 446 8.20 1.08 16.42
N ALA A 447 8.91 2.19 16.59
CA ALA A 447 8.29 3.47 16.93
C ALA A 447 7.33 3.95 15.83
N LEU A 448 7.62 3.59 14.57
CA LEU A 448 6.83 3.92 13.38
C LEU A 448 5.60 3.01 13.20
N THR A 449 5.30 2.11 14.14
CA THR A 449 4.10 1.26 14.06
C THR A 449 2.85 2.11 13.84
N GLY A 450 2.16 1.81 12.73
CA GLY A 450 0.95 2.48 12.28
C GLY A 450 1.09 3.83 11.58
N GLN A 451 2.33 4.28 11.33
CA GLN A 451 2.55 5.43 10.45
C GLN A 451 2.40 5.03 8.97
N PRO A 452 1.93 5.93 8.09
CA PRO A 452 1.85 5.65 6.66
C PRO A 452 3.25 5.60 6.02
N GLU A 453 4.17 6.45 6.51
CA GLU A 453 5.50 6.67 5.95
C GLU A 453 6.56 6.70 7.07
N GLY A 454 7.83 6.54 6.69
CA GLY A 454 8.97 6.71 7.59
C GLY A 454 9.39 8.17 7.74
N VAL A 455 10.45 8.40 8.51
CA VAL A 455 11.06 9.73 8.64
C VAL A 455 11.83 10.06 7.34
N PRO A 456 11.77 11.32 6.83
CA PRO A 456 12.57 11.73 5.67
C PRO A 456 14.06 11.48 5.88
N ALA A 457 14.77 11.12 4.80
CA ALA A 457 16.19 10.78 4.88
C ALA A 457 17.06 11.95 5.36
N LEU A 458 16.68 13.18 4.98
CA LEU A 458 17.26 14.43 5.48
C LEU A 458 16.14 15.42 5.78
N SER A 459 16.36 16.24 6.81
CA SER A 459 15.48 17.35 7.15
C SER A 459 16.29 18.54 7.65
N VAL A 460 15.86 19.74 7.27
CA VAL A 460 16.44 21.00 7.72
C VAL A 460 15.44 21.70 8.64
N THR A 461 15.95 22.29 9.71
CA THR A 461 15.16 23.10 10.63
C THR A 461 15.37 24.57 10.34
N PHE A 462 14.28 25.30 10.10
CA PHE A 462 14.24 26.76 10.06
C PHE A 462 13.81 27.29 11.42
N GLU A 463 14.48 28.35 11.87
CA GLU A 463 14.01 29.19 12.97
C GLU A 463 13.64 30.56 12.43
N TYR A 464 12.41 31.00 12.67
CA TYR A 464 11.93 32.30 12.23
C TYR A 464 11.18 33.02 13.34
N GLN A 465 11.15 34.35 13.26
CA GLN A 465 10.46 35.20 14.21
C GLN A 465 9.37 36.00 13.50
N VAL A 466 8.17 36.02 14.09
CA VAL A 466 7.04 36.80 13.61
C VAL A 466 6.23 37.30 14.80
N ALA A 467 5.77 38.56 14.74
CA ALA A 467 5.05 39.23 15.82
C ALA A 467 5.76 39.11 17.21
N GLY A 468 7.10 39.16 17.22
CA GLY A 468 7.90 39.13 18.45
C GLY A 468 8.15 37.74 19.05
N ARG A 469 7.66 36.67 18.42
CA ARG A 469 7.84 35.28 18.89
C ARG A 469 8.60 34.43 17.88
N ARG A 470 9.47 33.55 18.38
CA ARG A 470 10.24 32.58 17.58
C ARG A 470 9.47 31.28 17.40
N PHE A 471 9.56 30.73 16.19
CA PHE A 471 8.94 29.48 15.78
C PHE A 471 9.94 28.62 15.02
N ARG A 472 9.70 27.32 15.03
CA ARG A 472 10.51 26.31 14.34
C ARG A 472 9.68 25.70 13.21
N ALA A 473 10.27 25.52 12.04
CA ALA A 473 9.68 24.74 10.96
C ALA A 473 10.69 23.70 10.46
N VAL A 474 10.33 22.43 10.53
CA VAL A 474 11.13 21.34 9.95
C VAL A 474 10.66 21.10 8.51
N ARG A 475 11.59 21.01 7.56
CA ARG A 475 11.30 20.71 6.16
C ARG A 475 12.12 19.51 5.70
N PRO A 476 11.47 18.50 5.07
CA PRO A 476 12.22 17.45 4.40
C PRO A 476 13.06 18.05 3.26
N VAL A 477 14.19 17.42 2.98
CA VAL A 477 14.93 17.69 1.74
C VAL A 477 14.21 16.98 0.61
N VAL A 478 13.85 17.73 -0.42
CA VAL A 478 13.14 17.21 -1.60
C VAL A 478 13.96 17.45 -2.86
N HIS A 479 13.63 16.75 -3.94
CA HIS A 479 14.07 17.10 -5.27
C HIS A 479 12.87 17.50 -6.11
N ALA A 480 12.99 18.64 -6.78
CA ALA A 480 11.96 19.19 -7.65
C ALA A 480 12.46 19.28 -9.09
N TRP A 481 11.62 18.90 -10.06
CA TRP A 481 11.92 19.00 -11.48
C TRP A 481 10.68 19.48 -12.24
N THR A 482 10.87 19.92 -13.49
CA THR A 482 9.76 20.35 -14.35
C THR A 482 9.49 19.31 -15.43
N ASP A 483 8.26 18.81 -15.46
CA ASP A 483 7.73 17.96 -16.53
C ASP A 483 6.96 18.86 -17.53
N PRO A 484 7.23 18.77 -18.85
CA PRO A 484 6.58 19.65 -19.84
C PRO A 484 5.05 19.53 -19.89
N VAL A 485 4.48 18.42 -19.43
CA VAL A 485 3.03 18.15 -19.43
C VAL A 485 2.43 18.45 -18.05
N ARG A 486 3.11 18.06 -16.98
CA ARG A 486 2.57 18.09 -15.60
C ARG A 486 3.01 19.30 -14.77
N GLY A 487 4.00 20.06 -15.23
CA GLY A 487 4.55 21.20 -14.49
C GLY A 487 5.57 20.77 -13.44
N GLU A 488 5.63 21.51 -12.33
CA GLU A 488 6.58 21.23 -11.25
C GLU A 488 6.18 19.96 -10.47
N LEU A 489 7.11 19.01 -10.40
CA LEU A 489 6.95 17.73 -9.70
C LEU A 489 7.98 17.61 -8.60
N TYR A 490 7.65 16.81 -7.58
CA TYR A 490 8.43 16.65 -6.36
C TYR A 490 8.61 15.16 -6.04
N ARG A 491 9.76 14.83 -5.46
CA ARG A 491 10.08 13.53 -4.85
C ARG A 491 10.97 13.73 -3.64
N ASP A 492 10.92 12.79 -2.70
CA ASP A 492 11.76 12.87 -1.51
C ASP A 492 13.22 12.62 -1.90
N PHE A 493 14.13 13.24 -1.16
CA PHE A 493 15.53 12.90 -1.25
C PHE A 493 15.77 11.51 -0.64
N GLU A 494 16.48 10.65 -1.38
CA GLU A 494 16.76 9.28 -0.96
C GLU A 494 18.27 9.05 -0.77
N VAL A 495 18.65 8.33 0.27
CA VAL A 495 19.99 7.77 0.42
C VAL A 495 20.05 6.42 -0.29
N VAL A 496 20.96 6.27 -1.24
CA VAL A 496 21.04 5.08 -2.11
C VAL A 496 22.45 4.46 -2.08
N PRO A 497 22.59 3.15 -2.34
CA PRO A 497 23.92 2.56 -2.47
C PRO A 497 24.61 3.10 -3.74
N PRO A 498 25.95 3.06 -3.81
CA PRO A 498 26.68 3.48 -5.01
C PRO A 498 26.32 2.64 -6.25
N VAL A 499 25.84 1.42 -6.05
CA VAL A 499 25.37 0.52 -7.10
C VAL A 499 24.29 -0.41 -6.55
N THR A 500 23.27 -0.70 -7.35
CA THR A 500 22.33 -1.80 -7.10
C THR A 500 22.58 -2.94 -8.07
N ALA A 501 22.25 -4.15 -7.64
CA ALA A 501 22.25 -5.36 -8.45
C ALA A 501 20.86 -5.99 -8.34
N THR A 502 20.04 -5.87 -9.38
CA THR A 502 18.67 -6.39 -9.38
C THR A 502 18.60 -7.67 -10.19
N LEU A 503 18.09 -8.74 -9.57
CA LEU A 503 17.73 -9.98 -10.26
C LEU A 503 16.37 -9.79 -10.96
N ALA A 504 16.21 -10.37 -12.15
CA ALA A 504 14.95 -10.23 -12.90
C ALA A 504 13.76 -10.97 -12.26
N GLN A 505 14.02 -11.94 -11.38
CA GLN A 505 13.02 -12.77 -10.71
C GLN A 505 13.47 -13.02 -9.26
N ASP A 506 12.52 -12.91 -8.33
CA ASP A 506 12.74 -13.21 -6.90
C ASP A 506 12.75 -14.71 -6.62
N VAL A 507 12.18 -15.51 -7.54
CA VAL A 507 12.19 -16.98 -7.50
C VAL A 507 12.66 -17.54 -8.84
N LEU A 508 13.70 -18.37 -8.79
CA LEU A 508 14.35 -18.98 -9.95
C LEU A 508 14.14 -20.49 -9.93
N MET A 509 13.31 -20.97 -10.85
CA MET A 509 13.09 -22.40 -11.06
C MET A 509 14.27 -23.04 -11.81
N PHE A 510 14.68 -24.24 -11.38
CA PHE A 510 15.73 -25.06 -12.00
C PHE A 510 15.19 -26.49 -12.25
N PRO A 511 14.51 -26.72 -13.39
CA PRO A 511 14.01 -28.06 -13.73
C PRO A 511 15.17 -29.02 -14.04
N ASN A 512 15.08 -30.24 -13.54
CA ASN A 512 15.90 -31.40 -13.93
C ASN A 512 17.43 -31.20 -13.82
N GLY A 513 17.89 -30.29 -12.95
CA GLY A 513 19.31 -30.02 -12.75
C GLY A 513 19.96 -29.20 -13.88
N GLU A 514 19.17 -28.59 -14.76
CA GLU A 514 19.67 -27.82 -15.90
C GLU A 514 20.35 -26.52 -15.47
N SER A 515 21.41 -26.14 -16.19
CA SER A 515 22.07 -24.85 -16.00
C SER A 515 21.20 -23.73 -16.59
N ARG A 516 21.13 -22.59 -15.90
CA ARG A 516 20.34 -21.45 -16.31
C ARG A 516 21.18 -20.18 -16.35
N ALA A 517 20.95 -19.37 -17.39
CA ALA A 517 21.42 -18.00 -17.44
C ALA A 517 20.60 -17.12 -16.49
N VAL A 518 21.26 -16.51 -15.52
CA VAL A 518 20.68 -15.59 -14.54
C VAL A 518 21.22 -14.18 -14.81
N PRO A 519 20.42 -13.31 -15.45
CA PRO A 519 20.80 -11.93 -15.66
C PRO A 519 20.68 -11.12 -14.35
N VAL A 520 21.66 -10.25 -14.12
CA VAL A 520 21.70 -9.28 -13.03
C VAL A 520 21.85 -7.90 -13.67
N VAL A 521 20.90 -7.01 -13.41
CA VAL A 521 20.98 -5.61 -13.84
C VAL A 521 21.72 -4.81 -12.78
N LEU A 522 22.90 -4.30 -13.15
CA LEU A 522 23.63 -3.34 -12.34
C LEU A 522 23.16 -1.93 -12.69
N ALA A 523 22.81 -1.11 -11.72
CA ALA A 523 22.48 0.30 -11.93
C ALA A 523 23.35 1.21 -11.06
N ALA A 524 23.92 2.26 -11.66
CA ALA A 524 24.79 3.20 -10.96
C ALA A 524 23.99 4.19 -10.12
N GLY A 525 24.38 4.36 -8.85
CA GLY A 525 23.86 5.41 -7.98
C GLY A 525 24.64 6.72 -8.05
N MET A 526 25.85 6.72 -8.64
CA MET A 526 26.76 7.87 -8.71
C MET A 526 27.66 7.83 -9.96
N ASP A 527 28.47 8.87 -10.12
CA ASP A 527 29.32 9.09 -11.29
C ASP A 527 30.80 9.14 -10.86
N PRO A 528 31.71 8.37 -11.50
CA PRO A 528 31.51 7.04 -12.09
C PRO A 528 31.54 5.92 -11.01
N VAL A 529 31.11 4.71 -11.37
CA VAL A 529 31.16 3.54 -10.46
C VAL A 529 31.87 2.35 -11.11
N PRO A 530 33.16 2.14 -10.81
CA PRO A 530 33.84 0.88 -11.07
C PRO A 530 33.61 -0.11 -9.92
N GLY A 531 33.56 -1.41 -10.24
CA GLY A 531 33.43 -2.44 -9.23
C GLY A 531 33.53 -3.86 -9.78
N THR A 532 33.34 -4.82 -8.88
CA THR A 532 33.25 -6.24 -9.22
C THR A 532 31.97 -6.81 -8.65
N VAL A 533 31.19 -7.50 -9.47
CA VAL A 533 30.00 -8.23 -9.03
C VAL A 533 30.28 -9.72 -8.97
N ARG A 534 29.77 -10.39 -7.94
CA ARG A 534 29.76 -11.85 -7.80
C ARG A 534 28.40 -12.31 -7.31
N MET A 535 28.12 -13.58 -7.54
CA MET A 535 26.90 -14.23 -7.10
C MET A 535 27.25 -15.33 -6.10
N VAL A 536 26.61 -15.29 -4.94
CA VAL A 536 26.81 -16.23 -3.83
C VAL A 536 25.66 -17.22 -3.86
N ALA A 537 25.96 -18.47 -4.18
CA ALA A 537 24.99 -19.54 -4.30
C ALA A 537 25.03 -20.48 -3.08
N PRO A 538 23.98 -21.32 -2.87
CA PRO A 538 24.00 -22.33 -1.82
C PRO A 538 25.16 -23.33 -2.00
N PRO A 539 25.59 -24.02 -0.92
CA PRO A 539 26.68 -25.00 -1.00
C PRO A 539 26.44 -26.06 -2.10
N GLY A 540 27.47 -26.32 -2.91
CA GLY A 540 27.45 -27.29 -4.01
C GLY A 540 26.93 -26.76 -5.35
N TRP A 541 26.31 -25.59 -5.39
CA TRP A 541 25.92 -24.94 -6.64
C TRP A 541 27.15 -24.36 -7.36
N ARG A 542 27.15 -24.43 -8.69
CA ARG A 542 28.20 -23.86 -9.54
C ARG A 542 27.71 -22.56 -10.16
N VAL A 543 28.55 -21.53 -10.12
CA VAL A 543 28.30 -20.21 -10.69
C VAL A 543 29.46 -19.82 -11.60
N GLU A 544 29.15 -19.45 -12.85
CA GLU A 544 30.15 -19.07 -13.85
C GLU A 544 29.75 -17.81 -14.63
N PRO A 545 30.65 -16.82 -14.81
CA PRO A 545 31.97 -16.73 -14.17
C PRO A 545 31.85 -16.50 -12.65
N ALA A 546 32.92 -16.77 -11.89
CA ALA A 546 32.91 -16.56 -10.43
C ALA A 546 32.73 -15.07 -10.03
N SER A 547 33.17 -14.14 -10.89
CA SER A 547 32.94 -12.71 -10.75
C SER A 547 33.07 -11.98 -12.09
N VAL A 548 32.50 -10.78 -12.19
CA VAL A 548 32.56 -9.92 -13.38
C VAL A 548 32.96 -8.50 -12.96
N GLY A 549 34.01 -7.96 -13.58
CA GLY A 549 34.37 -6.55 -13.43
C GLY A 549 33.49 -5.64 -14.29
N PHE A 550 33.11 -4.48 -13.76
CA PHE A 550 32.30 -3.50 -14.48
C PHE A 550 32.75 -2.05 -14.20
N LYS A 551 32.30 -1.16 -15.07
CA LYS A 551 32.41 0.30 -14.92
C LYS A 551 31.16 0.92 -15.53
N LEU A 552 30.44 1.69 -14.73
CA LEU A 552 29.32 2.53 -15.15
C LEU A 552 29.78 3.98 -15.12
N ALA A 553 29.44 4.77 -16.15
CA ALA A 553 30.03 6.09 -16.36
C ALA A 553 29.28 7.17 -15.60
N ALA A 554 27.95 7.13 -15.62
CA ALA A 554 27.06 8.09 -15.01
C ALA A 554 25.98 7.42 -14.15
N SER A 555 25.41 8.17 -13.21
CA SER A 555 24.28 7.77 -12.38
C SER A 555 23.07 7.50 -13.26
N GLY A 556 22.39 6.40 -12.98
CA GLY A 556 21.32 5.87 -13.82
C GLY A 556 21.81 5.02 -15.00
N ASP A 557 23.12 4.93 -15.28
CA ASP A 557 23.63 3.95 -16.25
C ASP A 557 23.31 2.53 -15.75
N GLU A 558 22.83 1.70 -16.67
CA GLU A 558 22.56 0.29 -16.42
C GLU A 558 23.47 -0.61 -17.24
N ARG A 559 23.84 -1.76 -16.66
CA ARG A 559 24.51 -2.85 -17.37
C ARG A 559 24.01 -4.19 -16.86
N THR A 560 23.54 -5.02 -17.79
CA THR A 560 23.23 -6.42 -17.48
C THR A 560 24.50 -7.26 -17.56
N VAL A 561 24.77 -8.01 -16.50
CA VAL A 561 25.73 -9.11 -16.49
C VAL A 561 24.98 -10.43 -16.34
N THR A 562 25.52 -11.51 -16.89
CA THR A 562 24.85 -12.82 -16.86
C THR A 562 25.76 -13.85 -16.21
N PHE A 563 25.20 -14.59 -15.26
CA PHE A 563 25.84 -15.74 -14.63
C PHE A 563 25.16 -17.03 -15.10
N GLN A 564 25.94 -18.07 -15.36
CA GLN A 564 25.45 -19.44 -15.48
C GLN A 564 25.41 -20.06 -14.10
N VAL A 565 24.21 -20.44 -13.66
CA VAL A 565 23.98 -21.07 -12.37
C VAL A 565 23.56 -22.51 -12.61
N THR A 566 24.25 -23.46 -12.00
CA THR A 566 23.96 -24.90 -12.14
C THR A 566 23.73 -25.51 -10.74
N PRO A 567 22.57 -26.13 -10.49
CA PRO A 567 22.34 -26.87 -9.25
C PRO A 567 23.18 -28.15 -9.18
N PRO A 568 23.45 -28.68 -7.98
CA PRO A 568 23.97 -30.03 -7.84
C PRO A 568 23.03 -31.04 -8.51
N PRO A 569 23.55 -32.08 -9.20
CA PRO A 569 22.73 -33.14 -9.75
C PRO A 569 21.81 -33.78 -8.70
N GLY A 570 20.51 -33.90 -9.01
CA GLY A 570 19.52 -34.50 -8.11
C GLY A 570 19.09 -33.61 -6.94
N SER A 571 19.48 -32.34 -6.90
CA SER A 571 19.01 -31.41 -5.86
C SER A 571 17.50 -31.20 -5.94
N THR A 572 16.84 -31.23 -4.79
CA THR A 572 15.41 -30.92 -4.62
C THR A 572 15.15 -29.89 -3.51
N LYS A 573 16.23 -29.39 -2.89
CA LYS A 573 16.14 -28.45 -1.77
C LYS A 573 16.23 -27.02 -2.27
N GLU A 574 15.30 -26.20 -1.80
CA GLU A 574 15.34 -24.76 -2.00
C GLU A 574 16.57 -24.13 -1.34
N GLY A 575 17.02 -23.00 -1.88
CA GLY A 575 18.14 -22.24 -1.34
C GLY A 575 18.03 -20.76 -1.68
N VAL A 576 18.99 -19.98 -1.19
CA VAL A 576 19.08 -18.53 -1.46
C VAL A 576 20.31 -18.25 -2.31
N LEU A 577 20.08 -17.51 -3.39
CA LEU A 577 21.11 -16.95 -4.26
C LEU A 577 21.17 -15.45 -3.98
N SER A 578 22.32 -14.92 -3.60
CA SER A 578 22.50 -13.47 -3.41
C SER A 578 23.52 -12.88 -4.38
N VAL A 579 23.41 -11.58 -4.65
CA VAL A 579 24.38 -10.85 -5.45
C VAL A 579 25.11 -9.85 -4.57
N GLU A 580 26.44 -9.89 -4.65
CA GLU A 580 27.31 -8.97 -3.94
C GLU A 580 28.13 -8.16 -4.93
N VAL A 581 28.21 -6.86 -4.69
CA VAL A 581 28.95 -5.91 -5.51
C VAL A 581 29.99 -5.21 -4.64
N ASP A 582 31.27 -5.37 -4.97
CA ASP A 582 32.36 -4.63 -4.34
C ASP A 582 32.59 -3.32 -5.09
N VAL A 583 32.48 -2.21 -4.36
CA VAL A 583 32.82 -0.87 -4.84
C VAL A 583 33.76 -0.23 -3.83
N GLY A 584 34.99 0.04 -4.23
CA GLY A 584 36.00 0.68 -3.38
C GLY A 584 36.36 -0.13 -2.13
N GLY A 585 36.31 -1.46 -2.18
CA GLY A 585 36.62 -2.34 -1.04
C GLY A 585 35.48 -2.50 -0.03
N ARG A 586 34.28 -1.99 -0.33
CA ARG A 586 33.07 -2.19 0.45
C ARG A 586 32.08 -3.03 -0.35
N ALA A 587 31.60 -4.11 0.26
CA ALA A 587 30.56 -4.95 -0.31
C ALA A 587 29.16 -4.33 -0.13
N TRP A 588 28.36 -4.40 -1.19
CA TRP A 588 26.97 -3.96 -1.27
C TRP A 588 26.12 -5.10 -1.81
N SER A 589 24.90 -5.26 -1.29
CA SER A 589 23.94 -6.24 -1.80
C SER A 589 22.55 -5.63 -1.72
N TRP A 590 22.18 -4.90 -2.78
CA TRP A 590 20.90 -4.18 -2.84
C TRP A 590 20.27 -4.35 -4.22
N SER A 591 19.03 -4.80 -4.26
CA SER A 591 18.14 -4.66 -5.42
C SER A 591 17.37 -3.35 -5.32
N ALA A 592 16.84 -2.89 -6.45
CA ALA A 592 15.91 -1.78 -6.50
C ALA A 592 14.76 -2.09 -7.46
N HIS A 593 13.53 -1.87 -6.99
CA HIS A 593 12.31 -1.96 -7.76
C HIS A 593 11.60 -0.61 -7.71
N THR A 594 11.39 0.01 -8.86
CA THR A 594 10.75 1.34 -8.96
C THR A 594 9.32 1.17 -9.44
N VAL A 595 8.38 1.76 -8.71
CA VAL A 595 6.98 1.91 -9.08
C VAL A 595 6.75 3.34 -9.54
N SER A 596 6.16 3.51 -10.73
CA SER A 596 5.96 4.83 -11.32
C SER A 596 4.62 4.91 -12.03
N HIS A 597 3.68 5.64 -11.42
CA HIS A 597 2.39 5.97 -12.03
C HIS A 597 2.18 7.49 -12.05
N PRO A 598 1.40 8.05 -13.01
CA PRO A 598 1.29 9.50 -13.17
C PRO A 598 0.78 10.29 -11.95
N HIS A 599 0.01 9.65 -11.05
CA HIS A 599 -0.69 10.27 -9.93
C HIS A 599 0.04 10.21 -8.58
N ILE A 600 1.11 9.43 -8.49
CA ILE A 600 1.96 9.31 -7.30
C ILE A 600 3.41 9.62 -7.68
N PRO A 601 4.25 10.12 -6.76
CA PRO A 601 5.67 10.28 -7.04
C PRO A 601 6.30 8.91 -7.34
N PRO A 602 7.41 8.82 -8.10
CA PRO A 602 8.14 7.57 -8.27
C PRO A 602 8.58 7.02 -6.91
N LEU A 603 8.28 5.76 -6.64
CA LEU A 603 8.58 5.08 -5.37
C LEU A 603 9.59 3.97 -5.61
N THR A 604 10.67 3.94 -4.84
CA THR A 604 11.70 2.89 -4.98
C THR A 604 11.74 2.02 -3.73
N VAL A 605 11.56 0.71 -3.90
CA VAL A 605 11.82 -0.28 -2.85
C VAL A 605 13.22 -0.82 -3.03
N ARG A 606 14.04 -0.70 -1.99
CA ARG A 606 15.41 -1.25 -1.94
C ARG A 606 15.45 -2.37 -0.91
N GLN A 607 15.89 -3.53 -1.32
CA GLN A 607 15.97 -4.75 -0.51
C GLN A 607 17.30 -5.46 -0.73
N PRO A 608 17.70 -6.40 0.14
CA PRO A 608 18.85 -7.26 -0.14
C PRO A 608 18.75 -7.91 -1.52
N SER A 609 19.83 -7.90 -2.29
CA SER A 609 19.83 -8.53 -3.62
C SER A 609 19.89 -10.04 -3.49
N ALA A 610 18.73 -10.69 -3.50
CA ALA A 610 18.62 -12.13 -3.37
C ALA A 610 17.41 -12.69 -4.12
N ALA A 611 17.48 -13.96 -4.50
CA ALA A 611 16.38 -14.76 -5.03
C ALA A 611 16.37 -16.16 -4.40
N THR A 612 15.18 -16.73 -4.27
CA THR A 612 15.00 -18.14 -3.93
C THR A 612 15.30 -18.99 -5.17
N VAL A 613 16.11 -20.03 -5.03
CA VAL A 613 16.36 -21.01 -6.09
C VAL A 613 15.63 -22.31 -5.78
N VAL A 614 14.87 -22.81 -6.75
CA VAL A 614 13.97 -23.96 -6.56
C VAL A 614 14.31 -25.05 -7.58
N PRO A 615 15.22 -25.99 -7.22
CA PRO A 615 15.51 -27.14 -8.05
C PRO A 615 14.41 -28.20 -7.90
N PHE A 616 13.92 -28.73 -9.03
CA PHE A 616 12.85 -29.72 -9.01
C PHE A 616 12.84 -30.60 -10.27
N SER A 617 12.28 -31.79 -10.17
CA SER A 617 12.02 -32.64 -11.34
C SER A 617 10.73 -32.22 -12.04
N LEU A 618 10.80 -32.08 -13.37
CA LEU A 618 9.67 -31.76 -14.23
C LEU A 618 9.73 -32.59 -15.51
N ALA A 619 8.81 -33.53 -15.66
CA ALA A 619 8.56 -34.21 -16.92
C ALA A 619 7.58 -33.39 -17.77
N MET A 620 7.87 -33.24 -19.06
CA MET A 620 7.02 -32.52 -20.02
C MET A 620 6.73 -33.41 -21.22
N LYS A 621 5.50 -33.35 -21.74
CA LYS A 621 5.10 -33.98 -23.01
C LYS A 621 4.39 -32.93 -23.87
N GLY A 622 4.96 -32.65 -25.04
CA GLY A 622 4.65 -31.44 -25.79
C GLY A 622 5.46 -30.25 -25.26
N LYS A 623 5.87 -29.37 -26.17
CA LYS A 623 6.72 -28.21 -25.86
C LYS A 623 6.17 -26.89 -26.39
N ARG A 624 5.39 -26.91 -27.47
CA ARG A 624 4.90 -25.70 -28.14
C ARG A 624 3.54 -25.30 -27.57
N ILE A 625 3.51 -24.20 -26.82
CA ILE A 625 2.30 -23.70 -26.16
C ILE A 625 1.85 -22.40 -26.81
N GLY A 626 0.61 -22.36 -27.28
CA GLY A 626 -0.05 -21.10 -27.62
C GLY A 626 -0.62 -20.46 -26.36
N TYR A 627 -0.33 -19.19 -26.08
CA TYR A 627 -0.85 -18.49 -24.90
C TYR A 627 -1.70 -17.29 -25.28
N ILE A 628 -2.99 -17.30 -24.95
CA ILE A 628 -3.89 -16.15 -25.16
C ILE A 628 -3.86 -15.28 -23.90
N PRO A 629 -3.31 -14.05 -23.95
CA PRO A 629 -3.06 -13.26 -22.74
C PRO A 629 -4.34 -12.84 -22.01
N GLY A 630 -4.30 -12.90 -20.67
CA GLY A 630 -5.24 -12.25 -19.77
C GLY A 630 -4.61 -11.04 -19.06
N PRO A 631 -5.39 -10.15 -18.45
CA PRO A 631 -4.86 -9.00 -17.72
C PRO A 631 -4.10 -9.42 -16.45
N GLY A 632 -2.85 -8.96 -16.33
CA GLY A 632 -2.11 -8.93 -15.06
C GLY A 632 -1.51 -10.26 -14.58
N ASP A 633 -1.45 -11.29 -15.42
CA ASP A 633 -0.80 -12.57 -15.09
C ASP A 633 0.59 -12.74 -15.74
N ARG A 634 1.43 -13.58 -15.12
CA ARG A 634 2.80 -13.91 -15.59
C ARG A 634 2.95 -15.39 -15.98
N VAL A 635 1.84 -16.09 -16.30
CA VAL A 635 1.86 -17.55 -16.53
C VAL A 635 2.72 -17.92 -17.74
N ALA A 636 2.65 -17.14 -18.82
CA ALA A 636 3.48 -17.36 -20.02
C ALA A 636 4.99 -17.27 -19.72
N GLU A 637 5.39 -16.33 -18.88
CA GLU A 637 6.78 -16.15 -18.47
C GLU A 637 7.25 -17.32 -17.59
N SER A 638 6.41 -17.75 -16.65
CA SER A 638 6.67 -18.93 -15.81
C SER A 638 6.86 -20.20 -16.62
N LEU A 639 6.00 -20.46 -17.62
CA LEU A 639 6.12 -21.62 -18.51
C LEU A 639 7.42 -21.57 -19.34
N SER A 640 7.75 -20.39 -19.88
CA SER A 640 8.99 -20.20 -20.63
C SER A 640 10.23 -20.44 -19.76
N ALA A 641 10.18 -20.02 -18.49
CA ALA A 641 11.28 -20.16 -17.53
C ALA A 641 11.60 -21.61 -17.15
N VAL A 642 10.69 -22.57 -17.41
CA VAL A 642 10.91 -24.00 -17.15
C VAL A 642 11.04 -24.85 -18.42
N GLY A 643 11.17 -24.21 -19.59
CA GLY A 643 11.54 -24.90 -20.84
C GLY A 643 10.43 -25.10 -21.87
N TYR A 644 9.24 -24.51 -21.70
CA TYR A 644 8.22 -24.48 -22.76
C TYR A 644 8.52 -23.42 -23.83
N GLU A 645 8.20 -23.73 -25.09
CA GLU A 645 8.21 -22.77 -26.20
C GLU A 645 6.85 -22.07 -26.26
N VAL A 646 6.73 -20.93 -25.58
CA VAL A 646 5.47 -20.19 -25.48
C VAL A 646 5.37 -19.15 -26.60
N THR A 647 4.31 -19.24 -27.41
CA THR A 647 3.95 -18.23 -28.40
C THR A 647 2.73 -17.46 -27.91
N LEU A 648 2.89 -16.16 -27.64
CA LEU A 648 1.75 -15.30 -27.34
C LEU A 648 0.83 -15.19 -28.56
N LEU A 649 -0.46 -15.36 -28.34
CA LEU A 649 -1.55 -15.31 -29.31
C LEU A 649 -2.51 -14.16 -28.92
N PRO A 650 -2.10 -12.89 -29.07
CA PRO A 650 -3.06 -11.79 -29.07
C PRO A 650 -4.06 -11.98 -30.23
N GLU A 651 -5.16 -11.24 -30.20
CA GLU A 651 -6.28 -11.39 -31.14
C GLU A 651 -5.84 -11.44 -32.60
N GLU A 652 -4.98 -10.52 -33.02
CA GLU A 652 -4.54 -10.39 -34.41
C GLU A 652 -3.78 -11.64 -34.88
N ARG A 653 -3.01 -12.25 -33.97
CA ARG A 653 -2.27 -13.47 -34.26
C ARG A 653 -3.17 -14.69 -34.18
N LEU A 654 -4.05 -14.78 -33.17
CA LEU A 654 -5.01 -15.86 -33.01
C LEU A 654 -5.90 -16.04 -34.26
N ALA A 655 -6.27 -14.94 -34.90
CA ALA A 655 -7.07 -14.94 -36.13
C ALA A 655 -6.36 -15.60 -37.34
N ARG A 656 -5.01 -15.62 -37.37
CA ARG A 656 -4.23 -15.98 -38.56
C ARG A 656 -3.35 -17.21 -38.35
N GLU A 657 -2.86 -17.44 -37.14
CA GLU A 657 -1.89 -18.49 -36.83
C GLU A 657 -2.48 -19.91 -36.98
N PRO A 658 -1.81 -20.85 -37.67
CA PRO A 658 -2.25 -22.25 -37.73
C PRO A 658 -2.17 -22.87 -36.33
N LEU A 659 -3.31 -23.18 -35.71
CA LEU A 659 -3.37 -23.57 -34.29
C LEU A 659 -2.86 -25.00 -34.05
N GLU A 660 -2.97 -25.87 -35.06
CA GLU A 660 -2.53 -27.26 -35.07
C GLU A 660 -1.02 -27.45 -34.83
N ARG A 661 -0.20 -26.40 -34.95
CA ARG A 661 1.22 -26.44 -34.60
C ARG A 661 1.46 -26.54 -33.09
N PHE A 662 0.49 -26.12 -32.28
CA PHE A 662 0.61 -26.06 -30.83
C PHE A 662 0.17 -27.39 -30.22
N ASP A 663 1.00 -27.91 -29.31
CA ASP A 663 0.68 -29.12 -28.55
C ASP A 663 -0.48 -28.86 -27.57
N ALA A 664 -0.57 -27.63 -27.06
CA ALA A 664 -1.71 -27.11 -26.31
C ALA A 664 -1.84 -25.59 -26.45
N ILE A 665 -3.05 -25.07 -26.29
CA ILE A 665 -3.35 -23.65 -26.17
C ILE A 665 -3.89 -23.38 -24.76
N LEU A 666 -3.27 -22.43 -24.06
CA LEU A 666 -3.67 -21.97 -22.73
C LEU A 666 -4.24 -20.56 -22.83
N VAL A 667 -5.46 -20.38 -22.31
CA VAL A 667 -6.12 -19.08 -22.20
C VAL A 667 -5.85 -18.51 -20.81
N GLY A 668 -5.34 -17.28 -20.78
CA GLY A 668 -5.01 -16.53 -19.57
C GLY A 668 -6.23 -16.22 -18.71
N VAL A 669 -5.96 -15.82 -17.47
CA VAL A 669 -7.02 -15.50 -16.50
C VAL A 669 -7.84 -14.31 -16.99
N ARG A 670 -9.17 -14.39 -16.91
CA ARG A 670 -10.10 -13.33 -17.35
C ARG A 670 -9.93 -12.88 -18.81
N ALA A 671 -9.28 -13.66 -19.68
CA ALA A 671 -9.05 -13.25 -21.07
C ALA A 671 -10.37 -12.94 -21.81
N PHE A 672 -11.46 -13.70 -21.54
CA PHE A 672 -12.77 -13.42 -22.13
C PHE A 672 -13.50 -12.23 -21.49
N ASN A 673 -13.12 -11.83 -20.27
CA ASN A 673 -13.63 -10.60 -19.67
C ASN A 673 -12.93 -9.36 -20.23
N ALA A 674 -11.62 -9.46 -20.48
CA ALA A 674 -10.80 -8.34 -20.92
C ALA A 674 -10.88 -8.11 -22.43
N ASN A 675 -11.02 -9.18 -23.23
CA ASN A 675 -11.18 -9.09 -24.67
C ASN A 675 -12.54 -9.65 -25.09
N THR A 676 -13.49 -8.76 -25.36
CA THR A 676 -14.83 -9.11 -25.84
C THR A 676 -14.84 -9.73 -27.24
N HIS A 677 -13.81 -9.46 -28.06
CA HIS A 677 -13.67 -10.04 -29.40
C HIS A 677 -13.15 -11.48 -29.37
N LEU A 678 -12.60 -11.97 -28.25
CA LEU A 678 -12.15 -13.34 -28.13
C LEU A 678 -13.29 -14.36 -28.33
N ALA A 679 -14.53 -13.97 -28.02
CA ALA A 679 -15.72 -14.76 -28.29
C ALA A 679 -15.93 -15.08 -29.78
N VAL A 680 -15.46 -14.21 -30.70
CA VAL A 680 -15.53 -14.42 -32.15
C VAL A 680 -14.65 -15.61 -32.58
N HIS A 681 -13.59 -15.90 -31.83
CA HIS A 681 -12.67 -17.01 -32.12
C HIS A 681 -13.10 -18.34 -31.52
N ARG A 682 -14.28 -18.42 -30.89
CA ARG A 682 -14.81 -19.64 -30.26
C ARG A 682 -14.79 -20.83 -31.19
N GLU A 683 -15.40 -20.72 -32.37
CA GLU A 683 -15.50 -21.85 -33.32
C GLU A 683 -14.12 -22.33 -33.77
N ARG A 684 -13.18 -21.42 -34.03
CA ARG A 684 -11.80 -21.77 -34.40
C ARG A 684 -11.10 -22.55 -33.29
N LEU A 685 -11.25 -22.12 -32.05
CA LEU A 685 -10.68 -22.80 -30.89
C LEU A 685 -11.30 -24.19 -30.68
N LEU A 686 -12.61 -24.34 -30.88
CA LEU A 686 -13.29 -25.64 -30.79
C LEU A 686 -12.91 -26.58 -31.94
N GLN A 687 -12.74 -26.06 -33.16
CA GLN A 687 -12.22 -26.84 -34.29
C GLN A 687 -10.80 -27.36 -34.02
N TYR A 688 -9.95 -26.55 -33.39
CA TYR A 688 -8.64 -27.00 -32.94
C TYR A 688 -8.75 -28.17 -31.95
N VAL A 689 -9.66 -28.09 -30.97
CA VAL A 689 -9.92 -29.20 -30.03
C VAL A 689 -10.48 -30.43 -30.77
N GLU A 690 -11.47 -30.24 -31.64
CA GLU A 690 -12.09 -31.32 -32.40
C GLU A 690 -11.05 -32.09 -33.25
N GLY A 691 -10.09 -31.36 -33.83
CA GLY A 691 -8.96 -31.87 -34.61
C GLY A 691 -7.91 -32.66 -33.80
N GLY A 692 -8.00 -32.69 -32.47
CA GLY A 692 -7.03 -33.37 -31.59
C GLY A 692 -6.23 -32.44 -30.70
N GLY A 693 -6.42 -31.13 -30.84
CA GLY A 693 -5.77 -30.11 -30.03
C GLY A 693 -6.24 -30.11 -28.58
N ARG A 694 -5.46 -29.43 -27.73
CA ARG A 694 -5.78 -29.28 -26.31
C ARG A 694 -5.97 -27.83 -25.94
N LEU A 695 -7.16 -27.49 -25.48
CA LEU A 695 -7.49 -26.13 -25.04
C LEU A 695 -7.71 -26.10 -23.53
N VAL A 696 -6.92 -25.28 -22.85
CA VAL A 696 -7.02 -25.07 -21.41
C VAL A 696 -7.48 -23.64 -21.17
N VAL A 697 -8.61 -23.47 -20.50
CA VAL A 697 -9.19 -22.17 -20.17
C VAL A 697 -9.07 -21.94 -18.67
N GLN A 698 -8.25 -20.96 -18.27
CA GLN A 698 -8.20 -20.52 -16.89
C GLN A 698 -9.45 -19.71 -16.52
N TYR A 699 -9.60 -19.41 -15.23
CA TYR A 699 -10.81 -18.79 -14.70
C TYR A 699 -11.20 -17.51 -15.43
N ASN A 700 -12.50 -17.29 -15.55
CA ASN A 700 -13.10 -16.01 -15.92
C ASN A 700 -14.11 -15.63 -14.83
N THR A 701 -14.57 -14.39 -14.79
CA THR A 701 -15.60 -13.95 -13.84
C THR A 701 -16.91 -13.64 -14.56
N ASN A 702 -18.03 -13.82 -13.88
CA ASN A 702 -19.33 -13.36 -14.36
C ASN A 702 -19.96 -12.43 -13.31
N SER A 703 -19.63 -11.14 -13.39
CA SER A 703 -20.04 -10.10 -12.45
C SER A 703 -20.46 -8.82 -13.17
N ARG A 704 -21.05 -7.84 -12.46
CA ARG A 704 -21.43 -6.55 -13.06
C ARG A 704 -20.23 -5.79 -13.64
N VAL A 705 -19.05 -5.94 -13.06
CA VAL A 705 -17.81 -5.26 -13.44
C VAL A 705 -16.99 -6.08 -14.45
N GLY A 706 -17.30 -7.37 -14.60
CA GLY A 706 -16.73 -8.26 -15.60
C GLY A 706 -17.77 -9.29 -16.05
N PRO A 707 -18.75 -8.89 -16.87
CA PRO A 707 -19.79 -9.82 -17.34
C PRO A 707 -19.19 -10.79 -18.36
N LEU A 708 -19.55 -12.06 -18.28
CA LEU A 708 -19.18 -13.05 -19.29
C LEU A 708 -20.31 -13.12 -20.31
N THR A 709 -20.11 -12.52 -21.47
CA THR A 709 -21.14 -12.41 -22.52
C THR A 709 -21.30 -13.69 -23.35
N SER A 710 -20.34 -14.61 -23.30
CA SER A 710 -20.41 -15.92 -23.97
C SER A 710 -19.47 -16.92 -23.32
N PHE A 711 -19.95 -18.13 -23.03
CA PHE A 711 -19.12 -19.22 -22.48
C PHE A 711 -18.48 -20.07 -23.59
N VAL A 712 -17.23 -20.49 -23.38
CA VAL A 712 -16.27 -20.87 -24.45
C VAL A 712 -15.84 -22.34 -24.35
N GLY A 713 -16.64 -23.15 -23.66
CA GLY A 713 -16.49 -24.60 -23.67
C GLY A 713 -17.25 -25.28 -24.81
N PRO A 714 -16.91 -26.54 -25.14
CA PRO A 714 -17.63 -27.34 -26.10
C PRO A 714 -19.05 -27.71 -25.63
N TYR A 715 -19.28 -27.74 -24.31
CA TYR A 715 -20.55 -28.15 -23.69
C TYR A 715 -20.99 -27.15 -22.61
N PRO A 716 -22.30 -27.11 -22.25
CA PRO A 716 -22.82 -26.17 -21.25
C PRO A 716 -22.10 -26.26 -19.89
N MET A 717 -21.77 -25.11 -19.33
CA MET A 717 -21.16 -24.95 -18.00
C MET A 717 -21.40 -23.51 -17.54
N GLU A 718 -21.66 -23.35 -16.24
CA GLU A 718 -21.83 -22.05 -15.62
C GLU A 718 -20.66 -21.78 -14.67
N ILE A 719 -20.06 -20.59 -14.80
CA ILE A 719 -19.02 -20.14 -13.90
C ILE A 719 -19.69 -19.46 -12.69
N GLY A 720 -19.44 -20.02 -11.51
CA GLY A 720 -19.91 -19.50 -10.24
C GLY A 720 -18.97 -18.46 -9.64
N ARG A 721 -19.26 -18.10 -8.39
CA ARG A 721 -18.39 -17.25 -7.55
C ARG A 721 -17.61 -18.06 -6.52
N ASP A 722 -17.81 -19.37 -6.51
CA ASP A 722 -17.20 -20.30 -5.58
C ASP A 722 -15.67 -20.28 -5.72
N ARG A 723 -15.00 -20.43 -4.58
CA ARG A 723 -13.55 -20.40 -4.42
C ARG A 723 -13.15 -21.17 -3.17
N VAL A 724 -11.89 -21.53 -3.06
CA VAL A 724 -11.29 -22.07 -1.82
C VAL A 724 -10.10 -21.20 -1.48
N THR A 725 -10.25 -20.41 -0.41
CA THR A 725 -9.30 -19.38 0.01
C THR A 725 -8.19 -19.94 0.89
N ASP A 726 -8.45 -21.02 1.62
CA ASP A 726 -7.43 -21.65 2.44
C ASP A 726 -6.37 -22.31 1.54
N GLU A 727 -5.19 -21.69 1.49
CA GLU A 727 -4.03 -22.17 0.73
C GLU A 727 -3.57 -23.57 1.17
N THR A 728 -3.97 -24.02 2.36
CA THR A 728 -3.65 -25.33 2.92
C THR A 728 -4.76 -26.38 2.72
N ALA A 729 -5.90 -26.00 2.14
CA ALA A 729 -7.03 -26.91 1.92
C ALA A 729 -6.62 -28.19 1.18
N VAL A 730 -7.16 -29.33 1.63
CA VAL A 730 -6.81 -30.65 1.08
C VAL A 730 -7.40 -30.83 -0.32
N MET A 731 -6.52 -31.10 -1.28
CA MET A 731 -6.85 -31.39 -2.67
C MET A 731 -7.19 -32.88 -2.82
N THR A 732 -8.46 -33.25 -2.76
CA THR A 732 -8.90 -34.66 -2.77
C THR A 732 -9.18 -35.13 -4.20
N PRO A 733 -8.46 -36.14 -4.74
CA PRO A 733 -8.78 -36.72 -6.04
C PRO A 733 -10.14 -37.40 -6.03
N LEU A 734 -10.96 -37.16 -7.05
CA LEU A 734 -12.28 -37.81 -7.18
C LEU A 734 -12.21 -39.24 -7.71
N ARG A 735 -11.06 -39.63 -8.29
CA ARG A 735 -10.82 -40.96 -8.84
C ARG A 735 -9.42 -41.44 -8.49
N ALA A 736 -9.31 -42.70 -8.04
CA ALA A 736 -8.02 -43.28 -7.65
C ALA A 736 -7.01 -43.35 -8.82
N ASN A 737 -7.50 -43.56 -10.05
CA ASN A 737 -6.69 -43.66 -11.26
C ASN A 737 -6.84 -42.43 -12.18
N GLU A 738 -6.98 -41.24 -11.61
CA GLU A 738 -7.12 -40.01 -12.39
C GLU A 738 -5.88 -39.74 -13.27
N PRO A 739 -6.00 -39.76 -14.62
CA PRO A 739 -4.85 -39.65 -15.50
C PRO A 739 -4.03 -38.39 -15.26
N LEU A 740 -4.68 -37.22 -15.08
CA LEU A 740 -4.00 -35.94 -14.87
C LEU A 740 -3.12 -35.88 -13.61
N LEU A 741 -3.29 -36.80 -12.66
CA LEU A 741 -2.47 -36.86 -11.45
C LEU A 741 -1.31 -37.83 -11.55
N ARG A 742 -1.18 -38.57 -12.65
CA ARG A 742 -0.21 -39.67 -12.79
C ARG A 742 0.85 -39.43 -13.85
N ALA A 743 0.55 -38.66 -14.89
CA ALA A 743 1.45 -38.51 -16.03
C ALA A 743 1.45 -37.09 -16.64
N PRO A 744 2.58 -36.63 -17.22
CA PRO A 744 3.89 -37.28 -17.17
C PRO A 744 4.55 -37.20 -15.77
N ASN A 745 3.99 -36.42 -14.83
CA ASN A 745 4.43 -36.35 -13.45
C ASN A 745 3.45 -37.10 -12.53
N ALA A 746 3.95 -37.96 -11.64
CA ALA A 746 3.15 -38.56 -10.59
C ALA A 746 3.00 -37.57 -9.42
N LEU A 747 1.78 -37.09 -9.19
CA LEU A 747 1.47 -36.12 -8.14
C LEU A 747 1.07 -36.82 -6.85
N THR A 748 1.48 -36.22 -5.73
CA THR A 748 1.15 -36.65 -4.36
C THR A 748 0.59 -35.47 -3.56
N ALA A 749 0.20 -35.69 -2.31
CA ALA A 749 -0.24 -34.60 -1.43
C ALA A 749 0.80 -33.49 -1.28
N ALA A 750 2.10 -33.83 -1.32
CA ALA A 750 3.21 -32.88 -1.21
C ALA A 750 3.27 -31.87 -2.38
N ASP A 751 2.73 -32.21 -3.56
CA ASP A 751 2.66 -31.28 -4.70
C ASP A 751 1.64 -30.15 -4.47
N PHE A 752 0.85 -30.24 -3.42
CA PHE A 752 -0.10 -29.20 -3.00
C PHE A 752 0.39 -28.44 -1.75
N GLU A 753 1.59 -28.71 -1.25
CA GLU A 753 2.21 -27.92 -0.18
C GLU A 753 2.83 -26.63 -0.74
N GLY A 754 2.94 -25.59 0.10
CA GLY A 754 3.56 -24.31 -0.27
C GLY A 754 2.77 -23.44 -1.25
N TRP A 755 1.53 -23.82 -1.58
CA TRP A 755 0.64 -22.92 -2.32
C TRP A 755 0.38 -21.65 -1.52
N VAL A 756 0.25 -20.53 -2.22
CA VAL A 756 0.07 -19.22 -1.62
C VAL A 756 -1.32 -18.66 -1.91
N GLN A 757 -1.87 -17.94 -0.94
CA GLN A 757 -3.07 -17.13 -0.97
C GLN A 757 -4.41 -17.85 -1.15
N GLU A 758 -4.57 -18.71 -2.17
CA GLU A 758 -5.80 -19.48 -2.39
C GLU A 758 -5.55 -20.71 -3.29
N ARG A 759 -6.35 -21.77 -3.16
CA ARG A 759 -6.32 -22.92 -4.08
C ARG A 759 -6.88 -22.57 -5.45
N GLY A 760 -7.92 -21.76 -5.47
CA GLY A 760 -8.54 -21.34 -6.71
C GLY A 760 -9.84 -20.60 -6.51
N LEU A 761 -10.34 -20.02 -7.60
CA LEU A 761 -11.45 -19.09 -7.61
C LEU A 761 -12.26 -19.17 -8.91
N TYR A 762 -13.51 -18.73 -8.79
CA TYR A 762 -14.52 -18.78 -9.85
C TYR A 762 -14.67 -20.21 -10.40
N PHE A 763 -14.90 -21.16 -9.49
CA PHE A 763 -15.17 -22.54 -9.88
C PHE A 763 -16.45 -22.61 -10.71
N ALA A 764 -16.52 -23.60 -11.60
CA ALA A 764 -17.78 -23.91 -12.25
C ALA A 764 -18.79 -24.30 -11.18
N SER A 765 -20.00 -23.73 -11.22
CA SER A 765 -21.08 -24.05 -10.28
C SER A 765 -22.01 -25.13 -10.83
N SER A 766 -22.11 -25.25 -12.15
CA SER A 766 -22.85 -26.29 -12.85
C SER A 766 -22.17 -26.64 -14.17
N TRP A 767 -22.28 -27.90 -14.61
CA TRP A 767 -21.68 -28.36 -15.87
C TRP A 767 -22.37 -29.59 -16.43
N ASP A 768 -22.27 -29.77 -17.74
CA ASP A 768 -22.73 -30.96 -18.46
C ASP A 768 -22.00 -32.23 -18.02
N ALA A 769 -22.68 -33.38 -18.02
CA ALA A 769 -22.14 -34.67 -17.59
C ALA A 769 -20.90 -35.16 -18.38
N ARG A 770 -20.62 -34.57 -19.55
CA ARG A 770 -19.40 -34.83 -20.33
C ARG A 770 -18.14 -34.26 -19.67
N TYR A 771 -18.28 -33.26 -18.80
CA TYR A 771 -17.17 -32.76 -17.99
C TYR A 771 -16.94 -33.68 -16.80
N GLN A 772 -15.67 -34.05 -16.62
CA GLN A 772 -15.20 -34.89 -15.54
C GLN A 772 -14.42 -34.02 -14.55
N PRO A 773 -14.88 -33.86 -13.31
CA PRO A 773 -14.14 -33.15 -12.28
C PRO A 773 -12.97 -34.00 -11.77
N VAL A 774 -11.84 -33.34 -11.48
CA VAL A 774 -10.59 -33.99 -11.05
C VAL A 774 -10.45 -34.00 -9.52
N PHE A 775 -10.78 -32.87 -8.89
CA PHE A 775 -10.60 -32.66 -7.45
C PHE A 775 -11.90 -32.28 -6.76
N ALA A 776 -11.98 -32.63 -5.48
CA ALA A 776 -12.83 -31.98 -4.49
C ALA A 776 -11.95 -31.23 -3.47
N MET A 777 -12.37 -30.03 -3.08
CA MET A 777 -11.71 -29.20 -2.06
C MET A 777 -12.73 -28.26 -1.42
N HIS A 778 -12.48 -27.80 -0.20
CA HIS A 778 -13.34 -26.86 0.52
C HIS A 778 -12.54 -26.09 1.55
N ASP A 779 -13.03 -24.91 1.90
CA ASP A 779 -12.61 -24.23 3.12
C ASP A 779 -13.26 -24.91 4.34
N ALA A 780 -12.68 -24.71 5.53
CA ALA A 780 -13.19 -25.31 6.75
C ALA A 780 -14.67 -24.98 6.99
N GLY A 781 -15.49 -26.01 7.24
CA GLY A 781 -16.92 -25.88 7.49
C GLY A 781 -17.80 -25.75 6.24
N GLU A 782 -17.23 -25.74 5.03
CA GLU A 782 -17.98 -25.69 3.77
C GLU A 782 -18.14 -27.06 3.10
N ALA A 783 -19.08 -27.14 2.15
CA ALA A 783 -19.26 -28.33 1.33
C ALA A 783 -18.11 -28.48 0.30
N PRO A 784 -17.64 -29.71 0.01
CA PRO A 784 -16.65 -29.96 -1.03
C PRO A 784 -17.09 -29.46 -2.42
N LEU A 785 -16.28 -28.60 -3.02
CA LEU A 785 -16.45 -28.05 -4.37
C LEU A 785 -15.65 -28.86 -5.39
N GLN A 786 -16.25 -29.14 -6.55
CA GLN A 786 -15.67 -29.99 -7.59
C GLN A 786 -15.39 -29.27 -8.92
N GLY A 787 -15.81 -28.01 -9.05
CA GLY A 787 -15.73 -27.22 -10.29
C GLY A 787 -14.38 -26.54 -10.56
N ALA A 788 -13.32 -26.89 -9.83
CA ALA A 788 -12.02 -26.24 -9.90
C ALA A 788 -11.16 -26.70 -11.10
N LEU A 789 -11.35 -27.94 -11.55
CA LEU A 789 -10.65 -28.52 -12.69
C LEU A 789 -11.56 -29.54 -13.36
N LEU A 790 -12.05 -29.17 -14.55
CA LEU A 790 -13.01 -29.95 -15.33
C LEU A 790 -12.40 -30.34 -16.67
N VAL A 791 -12.55 -31.61 -17.05
CA VAL A 791 -12.00 -32.16 -18.29
C VAL A 791 -13.11 -32.73 -19.17
N ALA A 792 -13.16 -32.35 -20.43
CA ALA A 792 -14.08 -32.93 -21.41
C ALA A 792 -13.37 -33.30 -22.70
N ARG A 793 -13.76 -34.43 -23.29
CA ARG A 793 -13.36 -34.80 -24.65
C ARG A 793 -14.29 -34.13 -25.65
N HIS A 794 -13.73 -33.56 -26.71
CA HIS A 794 -14.48 -33.01 -27.83
C HIS A 794 -13.77 -33.35 -29.13
N GLY A 795 -14.44 -34.10 -30.01
CA GLY A 795 -13.79 -34.74 -31.15
C GLY A 795 -12.62 -35.62 -30.70
N LYS A 796 -11.44 -35.40 -31.28
CA LYS A 796 -10.22 -36.15 -30.94
C LYS A 796 -9.40 -35.52 -29.81
N GLY A 797 -9.71 -34.28 -29.42
CA GLY A 797 -8.91 -33.52 -28.46
C GLY A 797 -9.52 -33.45 -27.06
N THR A 798 -8.99 -32.52 -26.27
CA THR A 798 -9.38 -32.30 -24.88
C THR A 798 -9.62 -30.81 -24.63
N PHE A 799 -10.75 -30.50 -24.02
CA PHE A 799 -11.01 -29.20 -23.42
C PHE A 799 -10.88 -29.30 -21.89
N ILE A 800 -10.22 -28.33 -21.28
CA ILE A 800 -10.02 -28.25 -19.84
C ILE A 800 -10.43 -26.86 -19.35
N TYR A 801 -11.29 -26.80 -18.35
CA TYR A 801 -11.51 -25.59 -17.57
C TYR A 801 -10.77 -25.71 -16.25
N THR A 802 -10.11 -24.64 -15.80
CA THR A 802 -9.50 -24.60 -14.48
C THR A 802 -9.72 -23.26 -13.76
N GLY A 803 -10.27 -23.35 -12.56
CA GLY A 803 -10.31 -22.29 -11.56
C GLY A 803 -9.11 -22.27 -10.61
N LEU A 804 -8.15 -23.18 -10.77
CA LEU A 804 -6.96 -23.25 -9.90
C LEU A 804 -6.10 -21.99 -10.09
N ALA A 805 -5.53 -21.50 -9.00
CA ALA A 805 -4.81 -20.22 -8.97
C ALA A 805 -3.38 -20.28 -9.55
N PHE A 806 -3.16 -20.92 -10.70
CA PHE A 806 -1.83 -21.06 -11.32
C PHE A 806 -1.10 -19.72 -11.51
N PHE A 807 -1.85 -18.66 -11.85
CA PHE A 807 -1.32 -17.30 -11.97
C PHE A 807 -0.68 -16.75 -10.68
N ARG A 808 -0.99 -17.30 -9.50
CA ARG A 808 -0.30 -17.00 -8.24
C ARG A 808 0.79 -18.02 -7.93
N GLN A 809 0.51 -19.31 -8.13
CA GLN A 809 1.40 -20.38 -7.72
C GLN A 809 2.68 -20.47 -8.56
N LEU A 810 2.59 -20.22 -9.87
CA LEU A 810 3.75 -20.32 -10.75
C LEU A 810 4.75 -19.17 -10.49
N PRO A 811 4.33 -17.90 -10.36
CA PRO A 811 5.25 -16.83 -9.97
C PRO A 811 5.82 -17.00 -8.56
N ALA A 812 5.08 -17.59 -7.62
CA ALA A 812 5.57 -17.96 -6.30
C ALA A 812 6.57 -19.13 -6.31
N GLY A 813 6.72 -19.82 -7.45
CA GLY A 813 7.69 -20.89 -7.65
C GLY A 813 7.29 -22.25 -7.08
N VAL A 814 5.99 -22.52 -6.92
CA VAL A 814 5.49 -23.76 -6.32
C VAL A 814 5.70 -24.97 -7.26
N PRO A 815 6.61 -25.92 -6.96
CA PRO A 815 6.98 -26.99 -7.90
C PRO A 815 5.82 -27.89 -8.32
N GLY A 816 4.92 -28.23 -7.40
CA GLY A 816 3.78 -29.09 -7.69
C GLY A 816 2.75 -28.44 -8.61
N ALA A 817 2.63 -27.11 -8.59
CA ALA A 817 1.79 -26.38 -9.54
C ALA A 817 2.33 -26.49 -10.98
N TYR A 818 3.67 -26.42 -11.16
CA TYR A 818 4.30 -26.66 -12.46
C TYR A 818 4.09 -28.08 -12.96
N ARG A 819 4.21 -29.09 -12.07
CA ARG A 819 3.97 -30.50 -12.44
C ARG A 819 2.52 -30.75 -12.84
N LEU A 820 1.56 -30.21 -12.09
CA LEU A 820 0.14 -30.34 -12.43
C LEU A 820 -0.18 -29.65 -13.75
N LEU A 821 0.31 -28.43 -13.97
CA LEU A 821 0.10 -27.74 -15.24
C LEU A 821 0.76 -28.49 -16.40
N ALA A 822 1.96 -29.05 -16.22
CA ALA A 822 2.58 -29.90 -17.23
C ALA A 822 1.74 -31.15 -17.56
N ASN A 823 1.12 -31.78 -16.56
CA ASN A 823 0.17 -32.88 -16.77
C ASN A 823 -1.06 -32.43 -17.56
N ILE A 824 -1.64 -31.28 -17.20
CA ILE A 824 -2.78 -30.67 -17.90
C ILE A 824 -2.44 -30.38 -19.37
N LEU A 825 -1.25 -29.81 -19.65
CA LEU A 825 -0.83 -29.50 -21.02
C LEU A 825 -0.52 -30.77 -21.84
N SER A 826 -0.30 -31.92 -21.20
CA SER A 826 0.13 -33.17 -21.84
C SER A 826 -0.99 -34.16 -22.24
N GLN A 827 -2.19 -34.12 -21.63
CA GLN A 827 -3.16 -35.25 -21.61
C GLN A 827 -4.55 -35.09 -22.22
#